data_AF-A0A8S2AFQ2-F1
#
_entry.id   AF-A0A8S2AFQ2-F1
#
_cell.length_a   1.000
_cell.length_b   1.000
_cell.length_c   1.000
_cell.angle_alpha   90.00
_cell.angle_beta   90.00
_cell.angle_gamma   90.00
#
_symmetry.space_group_name_H-M   'P 1'
#
loop_
_entity.id
_entity.type
_entity.pdbx_description
1 polymer ?
#
loop_
_entity_poly.entity_id
_entity_poly.type
_entity_poly.pdbx_seq_one_letter_code
_entity_poly.pdbx_strand_id
1 'polypeptide(L)'
;MSSSSGSFSGSSSSACSSRSDCENSFDVEELLQIGTTRRELRKQKDLLRESQPHSIELVRRLELHTKSLSESRLEDTARIQMMEKELLNCYKEIDYLRDQLIFRSKEVNYLNEHLHDLEFKLAESRNLEEEVNSLRDELCMSQSEHLLLLQELESKETELQCSSLSLEKLEESISSLTLESLCEIESMKLDITALEQALFDAMKIQEESIQEKDQLKGIIEESQFQSQRAQENVKYIEKKNEDLREKFNASEKSIKEFFQSTKERLESEDEEPLTAGCFFAELSHVLPMSNEVRNCFDAIMKKLELSQNVNLTDKVEGMAKQIHQHEDVVKQLKEELKQEKLKAKEEAEDLTQEMAELRYKMTCLLDEERNRRVCIEQASLQRIAELEAQIKREIKKPSSTEMLPLSGISMAAKNFSLNPFDDTDDEKEAAKNFSLNPFDDDDDDKEVEKTFTSSLKFSDAKENHQTVQELESYAVYESEETTKTVKGCLKVAEEIRCDATKTLVMLNEQRDQITRTHHKAVDIDHHLSRGEKLLGRLGGIFSRTWKPKKTRSITGPVITKGDSPKRRVINLKTREKLGLNHSLKPKSRTLAESVDAYHKTQMEIAKQDEVLSNLSDLLGELKNMAVDMGTAIESENHGLDHLQDDVNELNYRVKQSNQRARRLLRK
;
A
#
# COMPACT_ATOMS: atom_id res chain seq x y z
N MET A 1 -64.14 -91.16 -12.86
CA MET A 1 -64.70 -92.10 -11.87
C MET A 1 -65.90 -92.74 -12.56
N SER A 2 -65.77 -93.87 -13.24
CA SER A 2 -65.93 -95.25 -12.68
C SER A 2 -67.21 -95.31 -11.82
N SER A 3 -68.26 -96.09 -12.10
CA SER A 3 -68.24 -97.52 -12.42
C SER A 3 -69.65 -98.05 -12.80
N SER A 4 -69.65 -99.20 -13.48
CA SER A 4 -70.52 -100.38 -13.24
C SER A 4 -71.91 -100.48 -13.90
N SER A 5 -71.88 -101.20 -15.02
CA SER A 5 -72.85 -102.18 -15.50
C SER A 5 -73.44 -103.13 -14.44
N GLY A 6 -74.67 -103.61 -14.68
CA GLY A 6 -75.27 -104.76 -14.01
C GLY A 6 -76.37 -105.38 -14.86
N SER A 7 -76.01 -106.44 -15.59
CA SER A 7 -76.92 -107.32 -16.34
C SER A 7 -77.36 -108.47 -15.44
N PHE A 8 -78.63 -108.90 -15.53
CA PHE A 8 -79.06 -110.23 -15.05
C PHE A 8 -79.96 -110.90 -16.10
N SER A 9 -79.46 -112.00 -16.62
CA SER A 9 -80.14 -113.05 -17.38
C SER A 9 -80.69 -114.11 -16.43
N GLY A 10 -81.80 -114.78 -16.78
CA GLY A 10 -82.22 -115.99 -16.06
C GLY A 10 -83.58 -116.54 -16.49
N SER A 11 -83.54 -117.47 -17.44
CA SER A 11 -84.62 -118.29 -17.98
C SER A 11 -85.38 -119.12 -16.92
N SER A 12 -86.61 -119.55 -17.22
CA SER A 12 -87.06 -120.95 -17.05
C SER A 12 -88.48 -121.17 -17.59
N SER A 13 -88.56 -121.96 -18.66
CA SER A 13 -89.75 -122.67 -19.13
C SER A 13 -89.98 -123.93 -18.28
N SER A 14 -91.22 -124.23 -17.91
CA SER A 14 -91.62 -125.57 -17.48
C SER A 14 -93.00 -125.93 -18.05
N ALA A 15 -92.97 -126.71 -19.13
CA ALA A 15 -94.09 -127.51 -19.58
C ALA A 15 -94.06 -128.85 -18.82
N CYS A 16 -95.19 -129.25 -18.23
CA CYS A 16 -95.40 -130.60 -17.75
C CYS A 16 -96.81 -131.05 -18.18
N SER A 17 -96.84 -131.95 -19.16
CA SER A 17 -97.95 -132.88 -19.40
C SER A 17 -97.80 -134.06 -18.45
N SER A 18 -98.91 -134.57 -17.93
CA SER A 18 -99.00 -135.94 -17.40
C SER A 18 -100.38 -136.50 -17.71
N ARG A 19 -100.41 -137.51 -18.57
CA ARG A 19 -101.50 -138.48 -18.75
C ARG A 19 -101.35 -139.54 -17.67
N SER A 20 -102.44 -139.93 -17.01
CA SER A 20 -102.62 -141.28 -16.45
C SER A 20 -104.11 -141.55 -16.18
N ASP A 21 -104.73 -142.25 -17.14
CA ASP A 21 -105.68 -143.36 -17.05
C ASP A 21 -106.60 -143.54 -15.82
N CYS A 22 -107.90 -143.64 -16.14
CA CYS A 22 -108.94 -144.58 -15.66
C CYS A 22 -109.06 -144.83 -14.14
N GLU A 23 -110.20 -144.66 -13.46
CA GLU A 23 -111.55 -145.13 -13.78
C GLU A 23 -112.64 -144.30 -13.07
N ASN A 24 -113.83 -144.34 -13.67
CA ASN A 24 -115.14 -143.86 -13.23
C ASN A 24 -115.42 -143.71 -11.72
N SER A 25 -115.73 -142.48 -11.30
CA SER A 25 -117.04 -142.18 -10.71
C SER A 25 -117.38 -140.70 -10.96
N PHE A 26 -118.41 -140.43 -11.76
CA PHE A 26 -118.89 -139.08 -12.02
C PHE A 26 -119.44 -138.46 -10.72
N ASP A 27 -118.70 -137.52 -10.13
CA ASP A 27 -119.19 -136.67 -9.05
C ASP A 27 -119.73 -135.35 -9.63
N VAL A 28 -121.05 -135.19 -9.55
CA VAL A 28 -121.81 -134.07 -10.13
C VAL A 28 -121.43 -132.72 -9.47
N GLU A 29 -120.77 -132.76 -8.31
CA GLU A 29 -120.35 -131.59 -7.53
C GLU A 29 -119.19 -130.80 -8.18
N GLU A 30 -118.25 -131.46 -8.86
CA GLU A 30 -117.11 -130.80 -9.52
C GLU A 30 -117.54 -129.94 -10.74
N LEU A 31 -118.58 -130.38 -11.46
CA LEU A 31 -119.17 -129.62 -12.57
C LEU A 31 -119.88 -128.35 -12.08
N LEU A 32 -120.49 -128.39 -10.89
CA LEU A 32 -121.07 -127.21 -10.24
C LEU A 32 -119.97 -126.23 -9.78
N GLN A 33 -118.84 -126.73 -9.27
CA GLN A 33 -117.70 -125.93 -8.83
C GLN A 33 -116.93 -125.28 -9.99
N ILE A 34 -116.82 -125.97 -11.13
CA ILE A 34 -116.32 -125.40 -12.39
C ILE A 34 -117.31 -124.37 -12.94
N GLY A 35 -118.61 -124.60 -12.78
CA GLY A 35 -119.67 -123.66 -13.14
C GLY A 35 -119.64 -122.36 -12.32
N THR A 36 -119.40 -122.45 -11.01
CA THR A 36 -119.30 -121.29 -10.11
C THR A 36 -117.99 -120.52 -10.33
N THR A 37 -116.86 -121.21 -10.47
CA THR A 37 -115.55 -120.57 -10.77
C THR A 37 -115.55 -119.87 -12.13
N ARG A 38 -116.14 -120.46 -13.18
CA ARG A 38 -116.31 -119.77 -14.47
C ARG A 38 -117.18 -118.52 -14.36
N ARG A 39 -118.22 -118.55 -13.50
CA ARG A 39 -119.10 -117.41 -13.27
C ARG A 39 -118.35 -116.30 -12.53
N GLU A 40 -117.53 -116.66 -11.54
CA GLU A 40 -116.73 -115.72 -10.77
C GLU A 40 -115.58 -115.12 -11.60
N LEU A 41 -114.87 -115.93 -12.40
CA LEU A 41 -113.87 -115.44 -13.34
C LEU A 41 -114.48 -114.54 -14.43
N ARG A 42 -115.73 -114.78 -14.83
CA ARG A 42 -116.45 -113.88 -15.75
C ARG A 42 -116.74 -112.54 -15.08
N LYS A 43 -117.22 -112.54 -13.82
CA LYS A 43 -117.40 -111.31 -13.04
C LYS A 43 -116.09 -110.56 -12.83
N GLN A 44 -115.00 -111.24 -12.47
CA GLN A 44 -113.68 -110.61 -12.32
C GLN A 44 -113.14 -110.06 -13.64
N LYS A 45 -113.33 -110.79 -14.75
CA LYS A 45 -113.00 -110.31 -16.09
C LYS A 45 -113.82 -109.06 -16.46
N ASP A 46 -115.10 -109.03 -16.11
CA ASP A 46 -115.98 -107.90 -16.38
C ASP A 46 -115.59 -106.70 -15.48
N LEU A 47 -115.25 -106.91 -14.21
CA LEU A 47 -114.70 -105.89 -13.30
C LEU A 47 -113.36 -105.34 -13.78
N LEU A 48 -112.49 -106.20 -14.33
CA LEU A 48 -111.24 -105.79 -14.96
C LEU A 48 -111.49 -105.00 -16.24
N ARG A 49 -112.50 -105.38 -17.03
CA ARG A 49 -112.90 -104.66 -18.23
C ARG A 49 -113.49 -103.28 -17.91
N GLU A 50 -114.22 -103.16 -16.81
CA GLU A 50 -114.76 -101.89 -16.29
C GLU A 50 -113.66 -100.98 -15.68
N SER A 51 -112.63 -101.56 -15.05
CA SER A 51 -111.52 -100.81 -14.43
C SER A 51 -110.34 -100.50 -15.38
N GLN A 52 -110.19 -101.25 -16.48
CA GLN A 52 -109.19 -101.01 -17.52
C GLN A 52 -109.16 -99.56 -18.05
N PRO A 53 -110.28 -98.91 -18.42
CA PRO A 53 -110.25 -97.52 -18.86
C PRO A 53 -109.75 -96.56 -17.77
N HIS A 54 -110.05 -96.82 -16.49
CA HIS A 54 -109.54 -96.02 -15.37
C HIS A 54 -108.03 -96.17 -15.18
N SER A 55 -107.49 -97.39 -15.34
CA SER A 55 -106.04 -97.60 -15.29
C SER A 55 -105.29 -96.94 -16.45
N ILE A 56 -105.86 -96.97 -17.67
CA ILE A 56 -105.28 -96.31 -18.85
C ILE A 56 -105.29 -94.79 -18.67
N GLU A 57 -106.39 -94.25 -18.13
CA GLU A 57 -106.50 -92.82 -17.84
C GLU A 57 -105.52 -92.37 -16.74
N LEU A 58 -105.31 -93.18 -15.71
CA LEU A 58 -104.29 -92.91 -14.69
C LEU A 58 -102.87 -92.90 -15.28
N VAL A 59 -102.54 -93.88 -16.14
CA VAL A 59 -101.25 -93.93 -16.84
C VAL A 59 -101.07 -92.71 -17.73
N ARG A 60 -102.08 -92.32 -18.51
CA ARG A 60 -102.02 -91.08 -19.33
C ARG A 60 -101.80 -89.84 -18.47
N ARG A 61 -102.47 -89.72 -17.32
CA ARG A 61 -102.28 -88.61 -16.39
C ARG A 61 -100.86 -88.59 -15.80
N LEU A 62 -100.33 -89.75 -15.43
CA LEU A 62 -98.95 -89.89 -14.95
C LEU A 62 -97.93 -89.56 -16.05
N GLU A 63 -98.16 -89.98 -17.28
CA GLU A 63 -97.32 -89.62 -18.44
C GLU A 63 -97.36 -88.11 -18.70
N LEU A 64 -98.54 -87.48 -18.63
CA LEU A 64 -98.68 -86.03 -18.75
C LEU A 64 -97.95 -85.29 -17.62
N HIS A 65 -98.08 -85.74 -16.37
CA HIS A 65 -97.32 -85.18 -15.25
C HIS A 65 -95.82 -85.38 -15.42
N THR A 66 -95.38 -86.53 -15.91
CA THR A 66 -93.96 -86.80 -16.17
C THR A 66 -93.41 -85.88 -17.26
N LYS A 67 -94.19 -85.66 -18.34
CA LYS A 67 -93.85 -84.71 -19.40
C LYS A 67 -93.78 -83.28 -18.88
N SER A 68 -94.80 -82.81 -18.17
CA SER A 68 -94.82 -81.48 -17.56
C SER A 68 -93.67 -81.27 -16.56
N LEU A 69 -93.35 -82.29 -15.75
CA LEU A 69 -92.21 -82.25 -14.84
C LEU A 69 -90.87 -82.20 -15.59
N SER A 70 -90.73 -82.95 -16.68
CA SER A 70 -89.52 -82.89 -17.51
C SER A 70 -89.34 -81.54 -18.21
N GLU A 71 -90.42 -80.92 -18.66
CA GLU A 71 -90.44 -79.59 -19.25
C GLU A 71 -90.05 -78.53 -18.22
N SER A 72 -90.64 -78.56 -17.02
CA SER A 72 -90.23 -77.68 -15.91
C SER A 72 -88.76 -77.86 -15.54
N ARG A 73 -88.24 -79.10 -15.53
CA ARG A 73 -86.82 -79.36 -15.26
C ARG A 73 -85.91 -78.80 -16.34
N LEU A 74 -86.32 -78.86 -17.62
CA LEU A 74 -85.57 -78.25 -18.72
C LEU A 74 -85.56 -76.73 -18.60
N GLU A 75 -86.71 -76.12 -18.28
CA GLU A 75 -86.79 -74.68 -18.02
C GLU A 75 -85.93 -74.25 -16.83
N ASP A 76 -85.96 -74.98 -15.72
CA ASP A 76 -85.12 -74.71 -14.54
C ASP A 76 -83.64 -74.82 -14.90
N THR A 77 -83.25 -75.86 -15.65
CA THR A 77 -81.88 -76.04 -16.12
C THR A 77 -81.44 -74.86 -17.01
N ALA A 78 -82.30 -74.40 -17.91
CA ALA A 78 -82.02 -73.24 -18.76
C ALA A 78 -81.88 -71.94 -17.96
N ARG A 79 -82.75 -71.71 -16.95
CA ARG A 79 -82.66 -70.55 -16.04
C ARG A 79 -81.36 -70.58 -15.24
N ILE A 80 -80.97 -71.73 -14.70
CA ILE A 80 -79.71 -71.91 -13.96
C ILE A 80 -78.53 -71.59 -14.86
N GLN A 81 -78.47 -72.12 -16.09
CA GLN A 81 -77.39 -71.84 -17.04
C GLN A 81 -77.30 -70.35 -17.39
N MET A 82 -78.43 -69.66 -17.52
CA MET A 82 -78.46 -68.21 -17.76
C MET A 82 -77.86 -67.45 -16.56
N MET A 83 -78.28 -67.80 -15.34
CA MET A 83 -77.73 -67.22 -14.11
C MET A 83 -76.23 -67.50 -13.95
N GLU A 84 -75.77 -68.71 -14.27
CA GLU A 84 -74.35 -69.06 -14.24
C GLU A 84 -73.53 -68.19 -15.21
N LYS A 85 -74.08 -67.91 -16.39
CA LYS A 85 -73.46 -67.01 -17.38
C LYS A 85 -73.42 -65.56 -16.89
N GLU A 86 -74.50 -65.08 -16.28
CA GLU A 86 -74.55 -63.74 -15.68
C GLU A 86 -73.57 -63.60 -14.52
N LEU A 87 -73.51 -64.58 -13.62
CA LEU A 87 -72.53 -64.63 -12.54
C LEU A 87 -71.10 -64.60 -13.08
N LEU A 88 -70.80 -65.39 -14.11
CA LEU A 88 -69.48 -65.39 -14.75
C LEU A 88 -69.14 -64.01 -15.35
N ASN A 89 -70.12 -63.33 -15.94
CA ASN A 89 -69.92 -61.97 -16.45
C ASN A 89 -69.67 -60.98 -15.30
N CYS A 90 -70.44 -61.06 -14.21
CA CYS A 90 -70.22 -60.24 -13.02
C CYS A 90 -68.82 -60.47 -12.42
N TYR A 91 -68.35 -61.72 -12.35
CA TYR A 91 -67.00 -62.02 -11.86
C TYR A 91 -65.92 -61.37 -12.73
N LYS A 92 -66.06 -61.43 -14.06
CA LYS A 92 -65.12 -60.77 -14.99
C LYS A 92 -65.12 -59.25 -14.84
N GLU A 93 -66.29 -58.64 -14.64
CA GLU A 93 -66.41 -57.20 -14.41
C GLU A 93 -65.78 -56.78 -13.08
N ILE A 94 -65.97 -57.56 -12.02
CA ILE A 94 -65.32 -57.32 -10.72
C ILE A 94 -63.79 -57.39 -10.85
N ASP A 95 -63.26 -58.37 -11.57
CA ASP A 95 -61.82 -58.48 -11.79
C ASP A 95 -61.28 -57.30 -12.61
N TYR A 96 -62.00 -56.88 -13.65
CA TYR A 96 -61.64 -55.68 -14.43
C TYR A 96 -61.63 -54.41 -13.58
N LEU A 97 -62.66 -54.19 -12.75
CA LEU A 97 -62.72 -53.05 -11.84
C LEU A 97 -61.62 -53.11 -10.78
N ARG A 98 -61.26 -54.31 -10.30
CA ARG A 98 -60.14 -54.49 -9.38
C ARG A 98 -58.82 -54.08 -10.03
N ASP A 99 -58.58 -54.49 -11.28
CA ASP A 99 -57.38 -54.11 -12.02
C ASP A 99 -57.31 -52.59 -12.25
N GLN A 100 -58.43 -51.96 -12.61
CA GLN A 100 -58.50 -50.50 -12.70
C GLN A 100 -58.20 -49.82 -11.35
N LEU A 101 -58.74 -50.34 -10.25
CA LEU A 101 -58.50 -49.80 -8.91
C LEU A 101 -57.02 -49.92 -8.53
N ILE A 102 -56.39 -51.06 -8.84
CA ILE A 102 -54.95 -51.27 -8.61
C ILE A 102 -54.13 -50.27 -9.44
N PHE A 103 -54.49 -50.04 -10.70
CA PHE A 103 -53.80 -49.07 -11.54
C PHE A 103 -53.93 -47.65 -10.98
N ARG A 104 -55.14 -47.21 -10.63
CA ARG A 104 -55.38 -45.89 -10.02
C ARG A 104 -54.69 -45.75 -8.66
N SER A 105 -54.65 -46.81 -7.86
CA SER A 105 -53.91 -46.80 -6.59
C SER A 105 -52.41 -46.60 -6.79
N LYS A 106 -51.81 -47.19 -7.84
CA LYS A 106 -50.40 -46.95 -8.20
C LYS A 106 -50.16 -45.51 -8.65
N GLU A 107 -51.05 -44.95 -9.46
CA GLU A 107 -50.99 -43.55 -9.91
C GLU A 107 -51.05 -42.59 -8.72
N VAL A 108 -51.97 -42.82 -7.78
CA VAL A 108 -52.07 -42.02 -6.54
C VAL A 108 -50.80 -42.13 -5.70
N ASN A 109 -50.23 -43.32 -5.55
CA ASN A 109 -48.98 -43.50 -4.81
C ASN A 109 -47.81 -42.74 -5.45
N TYR A 110 -47.67 -42.81 -6.78
CA TYR A 110 -46.66 -42.05 -7.52
C TYR A 110 -46.84 -40.53 -7.34
N LEU A 111 -48.07 -40.03 -7.43
CA LEU A 111 -48.37 -38.61 -7.19
C LEU A 111 -48.08 -38.20 -5.75
N ASN A 112 -48.34 -39.07 -4.77
CA ASN A 112 -48.05 -38.81 -3.37
C ASN A 112 -46.54 -38.72 -3.09
N GLU A 113 -45.74 -39.60 -3.70
CA GLU A 113 -44.27 -39.52 -3.63
C GLU A 113 -43.74 -38.22 -4.23
N HIS A 114 -44.28 -37.80 -5.38
CA HIS A 114 -43.93 -36.52 -6.00
C HIS A 114 -44.36 -35.31 -5.15
N LEU A 115 -45.52 -35.37 -4.48
CA LEU A 115 -45.94 -34.33 -3.53
C LEU A 115 -44.98 -34.22 -2.35
N HIS A 116 -44.54 -35.34 -1.78
CA HIS A 116 -43.56 -35.31 -0.68
C HIS A 116 -42.20 -34.76 -1.12
N ASP A 117 -41.74 -35.05 -2.35
CA ASP A 117 -40.51 -34.46 -2.89
C ASP A 117 -40.64 -32.93 -3.07
N LEU A 118 -41.81 -32.46 -3.53
CA LEU A 118 -42.10 -31.02 -3.61
C LEU A 118 -42.21 -30.36 -2.23
N GLU A 119 -42.87 -31.00 -1.27
CA GLU A 119 -42.94 -30.52 0.12
C GLU A 119 -41.55 -30.41 0.74
N PHE A 120 -40.68 -31.38 0.48
CA PHE A 120 -39.29 -31.36 0.92
C PHE A 120 -38.51 -30.18 0.30
N LYS A 121 -38.62 -29.98 -1.03
CA LYS A 121 -37.99 -28.83 -1.72
C LYS A 121 -38.54 -27.49 -1.23
N LEU A 122 -39.82 -27.42 -0.91
CA LEU A 122 -40.43 -26.21 -0.31
C LEU A 122 -39.85 -25.93 1.08
N ALA A 123 -39.66 -26.97 1.91
CA ALA A 123 -39.03 -26.82 3.22
C ALA A 123 -37.57 -26.35 3.08
N GLU A 124 -36.81 -26.88 2.12
CA GLU A 124 -35.45 -26.44 1.81
C GLU A 124 -35.42 -24.96 1.35
N SER A 125 -36.40 -24.53 0.56
CA SER A 125 -36.52 -23.13 0.15
C SER A 125 -36.74 -22.15 1.31
N ARG A 126 -37.35 -22.58 2.41
CA ARG A 126 -37.49 -21.76 3.63
C ARG A 126 -36.15 -21.56 4.34
N ASN A 127 -35.27 -22.56 4.35
CA ASN A 127 -33.92 -22.39 4.92
C ASN A 127 -33.11 -21.37 4.12
N LEU A 128 -33.27 -21.34 2.79
CA LEU A 128 -32.65 -20.33 1.94
C LEU A 128 -33.18 -18.92 2.25
N GLU A 129 -34.47 -18.79 2.58
CA GLU A 129 -35.06 -17.51 3.01
C GLU A 129 -34.42 -17.01 4.32
N GLU A 130 -34.17 -17.89 5.28
CA GLU A 130 -33.45 -17.55 6.52
C GLU A 130 -32.01 -17.11 6.26
N GLU A 131 -31.29 -17.79 5.36
CA GLU A 131 -29.93 -17.42 4.96
C GLU A 131 -29.89 -16.05 4.25
N VAL A 132 -30.85 -15.78 3.36
CA VAL A 132 -31.00 -14.47 2.71
C VAL A 132 -31.26 -13.37 3.74
N ASN A 133 -32.07 -13.64 4.77
CA ASN A 133 -32.32 -12.69 5.84
C ASN A 133 -31.06 -12.44 6.69
N SER A 134 -30.28 -13.48 7.01
CA SER A 134 -28.99 -13.34 7.70
C SER A 134 -28.01 -12.46 6.91
N LEU A 135 -27.91 -12.69 5.59
CA LEU A 135 -27.05 -11.88 4.72
C LEU A 135 -27.52 -10.44 4.60
N ARG A 136 -28.84 -10.19 4.63
CA ARG A 136 -29.40 -8.83 4.68
C ARG A 136 -29.03 -8.11 5.97
N ASP A 137 -29.12 -8.80 7.11
CA ASP A 137 -28.76 -8.23 8.40
C ASP A 137 -27.25 -7.91 8.44
N GLU A 138 -26.39 -8.82 7.98
CA GLU A 138 -24.94 -8.58 7.85
C GLU A 138 -24.62 -7.39 6.94
N LEU A 139 -25.32 -7.27 5.80
CA LEU A 139 -25.17 -6.12 4.90
C LEU A 139 -25.57 -4.81 5.58
N CYS A 140 -26.66 -4.80 6.34
CA CYS A 140 -27.12 -3.61 7.06
C CYS A 140 -26.12 -3.16 8.12
N MET A 141 -25.55 -4.13 8.86
CA MET A 141 -24.50 -3.85 9.84
C MET A 141 -23.23 -3.30 9.16
N SER A 142 -22.79 -3.92 8.06
CA SER A 142 -21.62 -3.46 7.31
C SER A 142 -21.80 -2.06 6.71
N GLN A 143 -23.00 -1.75 6.20
CA GLN A 143 -23.32 -0.40 5.71
C GLN A 143 -23.25 0.64 6.82
N SER A 144 -23.73 0.30 8.02
CA SER A 144 -23.66 1.18 9.19
C SER A 144 -22.22 1.42 9.65
N GLU A 145 -21.38 0.38 9.66
CA GLU A 145 -19.95 0.50 9.95
C GLU A 145 -19.22 1.37 8.92
N HIS A 146 -19.51 1.18 7.63
CA HIS A 146 -18.92 2.00 6.57
C HIS A 146 -19.29 3.49 6.71
N LEU A 147 -20.52 3.80 7.10
CA LEU A 147 -20.98 5.17 7.31
C LEU A 147 -20.27 5.84 8.50
N LEU A 148 -20.05 5.09 9.59
CA LEU A 148 -19.25 5.56 10.72
C LEU A 148 -17.79 5.81 10.33
N LEU A 149 -17.18 4.92 9.56
CA LEU A 149 -15.81 5.09 9.06
C LEU A 149 -15.67 6.30 8.14
N LEU A 150 -16.66 6.57 7.27
CA LEU A 150 -16.67 7.77 6.45
C LEU A 150 -16.73 9.05 7.30
N GLN A 151 -17.57 9.07 8.33
CA GLN A 151 -17.67 10.21 9.25
C GLN A 151 -16.36 10.43 10.03
N GLU A 152 -15.70 9.35 10.47
CA GLU A 152 -14.39 9.42 11.11
C GLU A 152 -13.32 9.96 10.14
N LEU A 153 -13.34 9.52 8.88
CA LEU A 153 -12.43 9.99 7.85
C LEU A 153 -12.62 11.48 7.57
N GLU A 154 -13.86 11.95 7.43
CA GLU A 154 -14.18 13.37 7.27
C GLU A 154 -13.69 14.21 8.48
N SER A 155 -13.91 13.71 9.70
CA SER A 155 -13.36 14.36 10.90
C SER A 155 -11.83 14.41 10.90
N LYS A 156 -11.15 13.36 10.41
CA LYS A 156 -9.69 13.34 10.32
C LYS A 156 -9.16 14.25 9.20
N GLU A 157 -9.88 14.36 8.10
CA GLU A 157 -9.55 15.28 7.02
C GLU A 157 -9.61 16.74 7.49
N THR A 158 -10.65 17.12 8.24
CA THR A 158 -10.73 18.47 8.82
C THR A 158 -9.61 18.75 9.84
N GLU A 159 -9.27 17.78 10.69
CA GLU A 159 -8.13 17.89 11.63
C GLU A 159 -6.79 18.07 10.90
N LEU A 160 -6.59 17.35 9.79
CA LEU A 160 -5.41 17.50 8.92
C LEU A 160 -5.37 18.86 8.24
N GLN A 161 -6.49 19.36 7.74
CA GLN A 161 -6.56 20.71 7.16
C GLN A 161 -6.22 21.80 8.20
N CYS A 162 -6.74 21.68 9.43
CA CYS A 162 -6.35 22.58 10.52
C CYS A 162 -4.84 22.50 10.84
N SER A 163 -4.29 21.29 10.87
CA SER A 163 -2.86 21.08 11.10
C SER A 163 -2.01 21.68 9.98
N SER A 164 -2.43 21.53 8.72
CA SER A 164 -1.76 22.11 7.54
C SER A 164 -1.71 23.63 7.64
N LEU A 165 -2.84 24.29 7.96
CA LEU A 165 -2.89 25.75 8.15
C LEU A 165 -1.99 26.22 9.30
N SER A 166 -1.84 25.41 10.36
CA SER A 166 -0.93 25.73 11.46
C SER A 166 0.54 25.62 11.07
N LEU A 167 0.89 24.66 10.21
CA LEU A 167 2.24 24.50 9.67
C LEU A 167 2.60 25.66 8.73
N GLU A 168 1.68 26.07 7.87
CA GLU A 168 1.89 27.22 6.97
C GLU A 168 2.15 28.51 7.77
N LYS A 169 1.34 28.78 8.80
CA LYS A 169 1.57 29.91 9.72
C LYS A 169 2.92 29.84 10.44
N LEU A 170 3.35 28.63 10.82
CA LEU A 170 4.64 28.43 11.46
C LEU A 170 5.79 28.68 10.47
N GLU A 171 5.66 28.21 9.23
CA GLU A 171 6.64 28.44 8.16
C GLU A 171 6.76 29.93 7.80
N GLU A 172 5.64 30.65 7.72
CA GLU A 172 5.64 32.11 7.58
C GLU A 172 6.38 32.79 8.74
N SER A 173 6.11 32.36 9.98
CA SER A 173 6.79 32.91 11.17
C SER A 173 8.30 32.63 11.16
N ILE A 174 8.72 31.43 10.76
CA ILE A 174 10.14 31.07 10.65
C ILE A 174 10.81 31.88 9.53
N SER A 175 10.13 32.05 8.40
CA SER A 175 10.64 32.85 7.27
C SER A 175 10.79 34.31 7.65
N SER A 176 9.82 34.88 8.36
CA SER A 176 9.87 36.24 8.90
C SER A 176 11.03 36.41 9.89
N LEU A 177 11.19 35.48 10.84
CA LEU A 177 12.27 35.52 11.82
C LEU A 177 13.65 35.39 11.16
N THR A 178 13.76 34.52 10.15
CA THR A 178 15.00 34.34 9.39
C THR A 178 15.35 35.63 8.65
N LEU A 179 14.39 36.28 8.02
CA LEU A 179 14.59 37.56 7.34
C LEU A 179 15.03 38.67 8.32
N GLU A 180 14.39 38.76 9.48
CA GLU A 180 14.76 39.72 10.54
C GLU A 180 16.21 39.52 11.00
N SER A 181 16.60 38.26 11.26
CA SER A 181 17.98 37.94 11.65
C SER A 181 19.01 38.26 10.56
N LEU A 182 18.67 38.04 9.28
CA LEU A 182 19.55 38.39 8.15
C LEU A 182 19.72 39.91 8.02
N CYS A 183 18.65 40.68 8.21
CA CYS A 183 18.71 42.14 8.24
C CYS A 183 19.59 42.65 9.40
N GLU A 184 19.46 42.07 10.60
CA GLU A 184 20.32 42.41 11.74
C GLU A 184 21.79 42.11 11.46
N ILE A 185 22.10 40.95 10.85
CA ILE A 185 23.46 40.57 10.47
C ILE A 185 24.05 41.55 9.45
N GLU A 186 23.30 41.91 8.41
CA GLU A 186 23.79 42.86 7.40
C GLU A 186 23.97 44.26 7.99
N SER A 187 23.10 44.68 8.93
CA SER A 187 23.29 45.94 9.68
C SER A 187 24.58 45.92 10.49
N MET A 188 24.84 44.86 11.26
CA MET A 188 26.08 44.72 12.03
C MET A 188 27.32 44.71 11.13
N LYS A 189 27.24 44.08 9.96
CA LYS A 189 28.33 44.08 8.98
C LYS A 189 28.61 45.48 8.45
N LEU A 190 27.58 46.28 8.15
CA LEU A 190 27.77 47.69 7.77
C LEU A 190 28.46 48.48 8.90
N ASP A 191 28.03 48.31 10.15
CA ASP A 191 28.66 48.96 11.31
C ASP A 191 30.14 48.56 11.48
N ILE A 192 30.45 47.27 11.29
CA ILE A 192 31.83 46.76 11.31
C ILE A 192 32.66 47.43 10.22
N THR A 193 32.16 47.50 8.98
CA THR A 193 32.90 48.15 7.88
C THR A 193 33.13 49.64 8.12
N ALA A 194 32.17 50.33 8.75
CA ALA A 194 32.32 51.73 9.15
C ALA A 194 33.39 51.90 10.24
N LEU A 195 33.43 50.99 11.21
CA LEU A 195 34.46 50.97 12.25
C LEU A 195 35.86 50.65 11.69
N GLU A 196 35.97 49.70 10.76
CA GLU A 196 37.23 49.39 10.06
C GLU A 196 37.78 50.62 9.32
N GLN A 197 36.92 51.35 8.62
CA GLN A 197 37.30 52.58 7.93
C GLN A 197 37.75 53.67 8.92
N ALA A 198 36.99 53.88 10.01
CA ALA A 198 37.35 54.85 11.04
C ALA A 198 38.69 54.51 11.71
N LEU A 199 38.99 53.23 11.92
CA LEU A 199 40.27 52.77 12.47
C LEU A 199 41.41 53.03 11.49
N PHE A 200 41.21 52.76 10.19
CA PHE A 200 42.19 53.06 9.16
C PHE A 200 42.53 54.56 9.11
N ASP A 201 41.50 55.42 9.15
CA ASP A 201 41.67 56.87 9.15
C ASP A 201 42.41 57.34 10.42
N ALA A 202 42.08 56.78 11.59
CA ALA A 202 42.78 57.07 12.84
C ALA A 202 44.26 56.66 12.80
N MET A 203 44.58 55.49 12.22
CA MET A 203 45.96 55.06 12.02
C MET A 203 46.71 55.99 11.07
N LYS A 204 46.08 56.47 10.01
CA LYS A 204 46.68 57.44 9.09
C LYS A 204 46.99 58.76 9.79
N ILE A 205 46.06 59.29 10.59
CA ILE A 205 46.28 60.50 11.39
C ILE A 205 47.42 60.28 12.40
N GLN A 206 47.52 59.09 13.00
CA GLN A 206 48.61 58.76 13.90
C GLN A 206 49.97 58.76 13.20
N GLU A 207 50.06 58.17 12.00
CA GLU A 207 51.27 58.18 11.17
C GLU A 207 51.70 59.62 10.81
N GLU A 208 50.75 60.44 10.35
CA GLU A 208 50.97 61.86 10.07
C GLU A 208 51.47 62.61 11.31
N SER A 209 50.89 62.33 12.49
CA SER A 209 51.33 62.93 13.76
C SER A 209 52.74 62.50 14.17
N ILE A 210 53.14 61.25 13.90
CA ILE A 210 54.51 60.78 14.15
C ILE A 210 55.48 61.53 13.22
N GLN A 211 55.14 61.64 11.93
CA GLN A 211 55.96 62.35 10.95
C GLN A 211 56.12 63.84 11.31
N GLU A 212 55.04 64.51 11.70
CA GLU A 212 55.09 65.91 12.17
C GLU A 212 55.94 66.07 13.43
N LYS A 213 55.85 65.12 14.38
CA LYS A 213 56.70 65.12 15.58
C LYS A 213 58.18 64.98 15.23
N ASP A 214 58.53 64.13 14.28
CA ASP A 214 59.91 63.97 13.82
C ASP A 214 60.41 65.23 13.11
N GLN A 215 59.57 65.87 12.29
CA GLN A 215 59.89 67.16 11.67
C GLN A 215 60.12 68.24 12.74
N LEU A 216 59.22 68.34 13.72
CA LEU A 216 59.33 69.31 14.80
C LEU A 216 60.58 69.06 15.64
N LYS A 217 60.91 67.79 15.93
CA LYS A 217 62.13 67.40 16.63
C LYS A 217 63.38 67.87 15.86
N GLY A 218 63.42 67.68 14.55
CA GLY A 218 64.51 68.18 13.71
C GLY A 218 64.66 69.71 13.77
N ILE A 219 63.55 70.46 13.74
CA ILE A 219 63.57 71.92 13.89
C ILE A 219 64.08 72.35 15.27
N ILE A 220 63.67 71.64 16.34
CA ILE A 220 64.13 71.91 17.69
C ILE A 220 65.64 71.67 17.81
N GLU A 221 66.14 70.54 17.28
CA GLU A 221 67.57 70.23 17.27
C GLU A 221 68.38 71.30 16.52
N GLU A 222 67.91 71.76 15.36
CA GLU A 222 68.53 72.85 14.60
C GLU A 222 68.49 74.18 15.38
N SER A 223 67.36 74.53 16.00
CA SER A 223 67.23 75.75 16.80
C SER A 223 68.14 75.74 18.03
N GLN A 224 68.27 74.59 18.69
CA GLN A 224 69.21 74.39 19.79
C GLN A 224 70.66 74.55 19.32
N PHE A 225 71.02 73.96 18.18
CA PHE A 225 72.33 74.13 17.57
C PHE A 225 72.64 75.60 17.24
N GLN A 226 71.69 76.32 16.64
CA GLN A 226 71.84 77.75 16.37
C GLN A 226 71.97 78.58 17.64
N SER A 227 71.18 78.27 18.67
CA SER A 227 71.25 78.93 19.98
C SER A 227 72.63 78.72 20.63
N GLN A 228 73.16 77.51 20.58
CA GLN A 228 74.49 77.18 21.10
C GLN A 228 75.59 77.97 20.35
N ARG A 229 75.52 78.01 19.01
CA ARG A 229 76.42 78.82 18.18
C ARG A 229 76.33 80.32 18.50
N ALA A 230 75.12 80.84 18.70
CA ALA A 230 74.92 82.23 19.11
C ALA A 230 75.51 82.50 20.50
N GLN A 231 75.36 81.56 21.44
CA GLN A 231 75.94 81.67 22.78
C GLN A 231 77.48 81.65 22.75
N GLU A 232 78.09 80.85 21.88
CA GLU A 232 79.54 80.87 21.64
C GLU A 232 80.01 82.21 21.06
N ASN A 233 79.25 82.77 20.10
CA ASN A 233 79.53 84.10 19.55
C ASN A 233 79.44 85.19 20.63
N VAL A 234 78.43 85.13 21.51
CA VAL A 234 78.30 86.06 22.65
C VAL A 234 79.52 85.96 23.56
N LYS A 235 79.93 84.75 23.97
CA LYS A 235 81.13 84.53 24.79
C LYS A 235 82.39 85.10 24.12
N TYR A 236 82.52 84.94 22.80
CA TYR A 236 83.63 85.50 22.03
C TYR A 236 83.62 87.05 22.06
N ILE A 237 82.46 87.68 21.89
CA ILE A 237 82.29 89.13 21.95
C ILE A 237 82.55 89.66 23.36
N GLU A 238 82.04 88.99 24.39
CA GLU A 238 82.29 89.34 25.80
C GLU A 238 83.78 89.35 26.11
N LYS A 239 84.51 88.31 25.68
CA LYS A 239 85.96 88.25 25.83
C LYS A 239 86.67 89.42 25.12
N LYS A 240 86.25 89.74 23.90
CA LYS A 240 86.78 90.91 23.16
C LYS A 240 86.48 92.23 23.86
N ASN A 241 85.28 92.37 24.44
CA ASN A 241 84.92 93.56 25.21
C ASN A 241 85.72 93.69 26.50
N GLU A 242 86.05 92.58 27.17
CA GLU A 242 86.90 92.58 28.35
C GLU A 242 88.35 92.95 28.00
N ASP A 243 88.92 92.36 26.94
CA ASP A 243 90.24 92.75 26.41
C ASP A 243 90.30 94.26 26.08
N LEU A 244 89.23 94.80 25.49
CA LEU A 244 89.13 96.23 25.17
C LEU A 244 88.99 97.10 26.43
N ARG A 245 88.24 96.63 27.43
CA ARG A 245 88.09 97.32 28.72
C ARG A 245 89.41 97.37 29.48
N GLU A 246 90.17 96.28 29.50
CA GLU A 246 91.52 96.25 30.08
C GLU A 246 92.46 97.21 29.35
N LYS A 247 92.46 97.19 28.01
CA LYS A 247 93.25 98.14 27.20
C LYS A 247 92.84 99.59 27.46
N PHE A 248 91.55 99.86 27.57
CA PHE A 248 91.04 101.19 27.88
C PHE A 248 91.48 101.64 29.27
N ASN A 249 91.31 100.80 30.30
CA ASN A 249 91.75 101.10 31.66
C ASN A 249 93.27 101.27 31.77
N ALA A 250 94.06 100.49 31.03
CA ALA A 250 95.50 100.63 30.95
C ALA A 250 95.90 101.97 30.29
N SER A 251 95.22 102.34 29.20
CA SER A 251 95.42 103.65 28.56
C SER A 251 94.95 104.81 29.44
N GLU A 252 93.83 104.68 30.17
CA GLU A 252 93.32 105.68 31.10
C GLU A 252 94.26 105.87 32.28
N LYS A 253 94.85 104.78 32.80
CA LYS A 253 95.87 104.83 33.84
C LYS A 253 97.16 105.50 33.35
N SER A 254 97.62 105.14 32.15
CA SER A 254 98.77 105.79 31.50
C SER A 254 98.53 107.29 31.26
N ILE A 255 97.32 107.66 30.84
CA ILE A 255 96.88 109.05 30.68
C ILE A 255 96.84 109.77 32.04
N LYS A 256 96.29 109.16 33.09
CA LYS A 256 96.26 109.73 34.45
C LYS A 256 97.65 109.90 35.05
N GLU A 257 98.55 108.93 34.86
CA GLU A 257 99.96 109.02 35.29
C GLU A 257 100.71 110.10 34.51
N PHE A 258 100.45 110.25 33.20
CA PHE A 258 100.98 111.33 32.38
C PHE A 258 100.50 112.71 32.85
N PHE A 259 99.20 112.87 33.13
CA PHE A 259 98.63 114.11 33.66
C PHE A 259 99.09 114.41 35.10
N GLN A 260 99.32 113.40 35.93
CA GLN A 260 99.88 113.56 37.27
C GLN A 260 101.35 113.98 37.23
N SER A 261 102.16 113.37 36.34
CA SER A 261 103.55 113.73 36.08
C SER A 261 103.70 115.16 35.52
N THR A 262 102.80 115.59 34.63
CA THR A 262 102.77 116.99 34.15
C THR A 262 102.26 117.98 35.18
N LYS A 263 101.37 117.56 36.10
CA LYS A 263 100.89 118.37 37.21
C LYS A 263 101.97 118.59 38.29
N GLU A 264 102.71 117.55 38.66
CA GLU A 264 103.82 117.64 39.62
C GLU A 264 105.01 118.47 39.08
N ARG A 265 105.13 118.61 37.76
CA ARG A 265 106.10 119.52 37.10
C ARG A 265 105.66 120.98 37.04
N LEU A 266 104.41 121.31 37.37
CA LEU A 266 103.86 122.66 37.28
C LEU A 266 103.82 123.38 38.65
N GLU A 267 104.06 122.67 39.76
CA GLU A 267 104.00 123.22 41.13
C GLU A 267 105.39 123.49 41.76
N SER A 268 106.49 123.41 41.01
CA SER A 268 107.81 123.90 41.43
C SER A 268 108.16 125.20 40.68
N GLU A 269 108.17 126.32 41.40
CA GLU A 269 108.67 127.61 40.91
C GLU A 269 110.18 127.53 40.63
N ASP A 270 110.57 127.53 39.35
CA ASP A 270 111.68 128.32 38.78
C ASP A 270 111.83 128.03 37.27
N GLU A 271 111.84 129.13 36.50
CA GLU A 271 112.17 129.43 35.09
C GLU A 271 112.14 128.41 33.92
N GLU A 272 111.60 128.94 32.80
CA GLU A 272 111.72 128.65 31.36
C GLU A 272 110.75 127.67 30.63
N PRO A 273 110.21 128.05 29.44
CA PRO A 273 109.16 127.32 28.72
C PRO A 273 109.72 126.29 27.74
N LEU A 274 109.15 125.08 27.71
CA LEU A 274 109.52 124.03 26.75
C LEU A 274 108.37 123.61 25.83
N THR A 275 108.77 123.47 24.57
CA THR A 275 107.98 123.44 23.33
C THR A 275 107.39 122.04 23.06
N ALA A 276 106.26 122.01 22.34
CA ALA A 276 105.41 120.86 22.01
C ALA A 276 106.06 119.69 21.22
N GLY A 277 107.39 119.65 21.07
CA GLY A 277 108.13 118.58 20.41
C GLY A 277 108.48 117.40 21.33
N CYS A 278 108.61 117.60 22.64
CA CYS A 278 108.89 116.51 23.59
C CYS A 278 107.65 115.70 23.99
N PHE A 279 106.45 116.24 23.78
CA PHE A 279 105.18 115.61 24.15
C PHE A 279 104.81 114.40 23.27
N PHE A 280 105.29 114.37 22.01
CA PHE A 280 104.92 113.33 21.04
C PHE A 280 105.94 112.20 20.91
N ALA A 281 107.15 112.33 21.47
CA ALA A 281 108.17 111.28 21.42
C ALA A 281 107.90 110.14 22.43
N GLU A 282 107.30 110.45 23.60
CA GLU A 282 106.96 109.47 24.66
C GLU A 282 105.69 108.65 24.37
N LEU A 283 104.81 109.11 23.47
CA LEU A 283 103.59 108.38 23.06
C LEU A 283 103.86 107.18 22.13
N SER A 284 105.10 107.00 21.66
CA SER A 284 105.46 105.96 20.68
C SER A 284 105.79 104.58 21.28
N HIS A 285 105.92 104.47 22.60
CA HIS A 285 106.32 103.23 23.28
C HIS A 285 105.15 102.38 23.85
N VAL A 286 103.89 102.78 23.64
CA VAL A 286 102.74 102.22 24.39
C VAL A 286 102.00 101.06 23.70
N LEU A 287 102.24 100.74 22.42
CA LEU A 287 101.49 99.64 21.75
C LEU A 287 102.29 98.81 20.72
N PRO A 288 103.06 97.79 21.14
CA PRO A 288 103.38 96.63 20.31
C PRO A 288 102.34 95.52 20.51
N MET A 289 101.61 95.15 19.45
CA MET A 289 100.85 93.89 19.44
C MET A 289 101.82 92.71 19.31
N SER A 290 101.71 91.71 20.20
CA SER A 290 102.47 90.47 20.06
C SER A 290 101.87 89.29 20.85
N ASN A 291 101.47 88.25 20.10
CA ASN A 291 101.73 86.80 20.36
C ASN A 291 100.87 85.95 21.33
N GLU A 292 99.93 86.46 22.13
CA GLU A 292 99.12 85.58 23.02
C GLU A 292 98.05 84.71 22.32
N VAL A 293 97.72 84.97 21.05
CA VAL A 293 96.58 84.31 20.37
C VAL A 293 96.87 82.85 19.95
N ARG A 294 98.14 82.40 19.99
CA ARG A 294 98.50 81.06 19.52
C ARG A 294 98.25 79.95 20.54
N ASN A 295 98.35 80.23 21.84
CA ASN A 295 98.30 79.17 22.87
C ASN A 295 96.89 78.86 23.38
N CYS A 296 95.88 79.66 23.02
CA CYS A 296 94.50 79.45 23.48
C CYS A 296 93.72 78.43 22.62
N PHE A 297 94.21 78.10 21.41
CA PHE A 297 93.53 77.17 20.50
C PHE A 297 93.90 75.69 20.75
N ASP A 298 95.06 75.39 21.35
CA ASP A 298 95.47 74.01 21.64
C ASP A 298 94.79 73.39 22.87
N ALA A 299 94.19 74.21 23.74
CA ALA A 299 93.49 73.72 24.95
C ALA A 299 92.04 73.28 24.68
N ILE A 300 91.41 73.78 23.60
CA ILE A 300 89.99 73.55 23.31
C ILE A 300 89.80 72.24 22.50
N MET A 301 90.77 71.87 21.66
CA MET A 301 90.74 70.62 20.88
C MET A 301 90.94 69.34 21.70
N LYS A 302 91.30 69.42 22.98
CA LYS A 302 91.49 68.25 23.87
C LYS A 302 90.27 67.85 24.69
N LYS A 303 89.14 68.57 24.59
CA LYS A 303 87.97 68.39 25.47
C LYS A 303 86.70 67.85 24.79
N LEU A 304 86.79 67.43 23.53
CA LEU A 304 85.62 67.02 22.72
C LEU A 304 85.60 65.54 22.29
N GLU A 305 86.36 64.67 22.96
CA GLU A 305 86.20 63.21 22.81
C GLU A 305 85.99 62.54 24.17
N LEU A 306 84.93 61.72 24.24
CA LEU A 306 84.51 60.76 25.28
C LEU A 306 83.46 61.21 26.32
N SER A 307 82.21 60.82 26.04
CA SER A 307 81.35 60.18 27.05
C SER A 307 80.38 59.20 26.37
N GLN A 308 80.79 57.93 26.25
CA GLN A 308 79.88 56.81 25.98
C GLN A 308 79.18 56.41 27.29
N ASN A 309 77.85 56.43 27.29
CA ASN A 309 77.03 55.91 28.38
C ASN A 309 76.69 54.43 28.14
N VAL A 310 77.18 53.55 29.00
CA VAL A 310 77.16 52.07 28.86
C VAL A 310 75.83 51.42 29.30
N ASN A 311 74.80 52.19 29.69
CA ASN A 311 73.54 51.62 30.23
C ASN A 311 72.36 51.56 29.21
N LEU A 312 72.50 52.18 28.03
CA LEU A 312 71.44 52.18 27.00
C LEU A 312 71.55 50.98 26.04
N THR A 313 72.75 50.42 25.86
CA THR A 313 73.05 49.39 24.87
C THR A 313 72.41 48.04 25.23
N ASP A 314 72.45 47.64 26.50
CA ASP A 314 71.90 46.36 26.96
C ASP A 314 70.36 46.31 26.94
N LYS A 315 69.69 47.45 27.14
CA LYS A 315 68.23 47.57 27.02
C LYS A 315 67.76 47.56 25.57
N VAL A 316 68.49 48.22 24.68
CA VAL A 316 68.21 48.22 23.24
C VAL A 316 68.40 46.81 22.66
N GLU A 317 69.42 46.08 23.12
CA GLU A 317 69.65 44.69 22.69
C GLU A 317 68.61 43.70 23.26
N GLY A 318 68.12 43.92 24.49
CA GLY A 318 67.00 43.15 25.06
C GLY A 318 65.68 43.34 24.31
N MET A 319 65.34 44.58 23.94
CA MET A 319 64.16 44.88 23.13
C MET A 319 64.29 44.31 21.71
N ALA A 320 65.47 44.36 21.10
CA ALA A 320 65.72 43.78 19.78
C ALA A 320 65.50 42.25 19.77
N LYS A 321 65.93 41.54 20.82
CA LYS A 321 65.71 40.08 20.94
C LYS A 321 64.23 39.72 21.11
N GLN A 322 63.47 40.55 21.83
CA GLN A 322 62.03 40.34 22.02
C GLN A 322 61.23 40.65 20.75
N ILE A 323 61.65 41.67 19.98
CA ILE A 323 61.09 41.99 18.65
C ILE A 323 61.32 40.82 17.68
N HIS A 324 62.52 40.25 17.67
CA HIS A 324 62.82 39.08 16.83
C HIS A 324 61.96 37.86 17.18
N GLN A 325 61.73 37.59 18.47
CA GLN A 325 60.86 36.49 18.90
C GLN A 325 59.40 36.69 18.46
N HIS A 326 58.88 37.91 18.55
CA HIS A 326 57.54 38.22 18.05
C HIS A 326 57.46 38.10 16.52
N GLU A 327 58.51 38.48 15.80
CA GLU A 327 58.58 38.37 14.34
C GLU A 327 58.60 36.91 13.86
N ASP A 328 59.28 36.02 14.58
CA ASP A 328 59.32 34.58 14.29
C ASP A 328 57.97 33.90 14.54
N VAL A 329 57.28 34.23 15.63
CA VAL A 329 55.92 33.71 15.91
C VAL A 329 54.92 34.19 14.85
N VAL A 330 55.02 35.45 14.41
CA VAL A 330 54.18 35.98 13.32
C VAL A 330 54.45 35.26 12.00
N LYS A 331 55.71 34.92 11.70
CA LYS A 331 56.04 34.10 10.51
C LYS A 331 55.45 32.70 10.59
N GLN A 332 55.52 32.06 11.76
CA GLN A 332 54.95 30.73 11.96
C GLN A 332 53.43 30.74 11.81
N LEU A 333 52.73 31.68 12.46
CA LEU A 333 51.27 31.82 12.34
C LEU A 333 50.82 32.15 10.90
N LYS A 334 51.61 32.93 10.15
CA LYS A 334 51.34 33.19 8.73
C LYS A 334 51.43 31.92 7.88
N GLU A 335 52.34 31.01 8.21
CA GLU A 335 52.51 29.76 7.47
C GLU A 335 51.42 28.74 7.83
N GLU A 336 51.07 28.63 9.11
CA GLU A 336 49.93 27.82 9.58
C GLU A 336 48.61 28.31 8.93
N LEU A 337 48.39 29.64 8.88
CA LEU A 337 47.23 30.21 8.21
C LEU A 337 47.17 29.88 6.71
N LYS A 338 48.32 29.83 6.02
CA LYS A 338 48.39 29.42 4.61
C LYS A 338 48.06 27.94 4.43
N GLN A 339 48.56 27.08 5.31
CA GLN A 339 48.29 25.65 5.27
C GLN A 339 46.81 25.34 5.55
N GLU A 340 46.23 25.97 6.58
CA GLU A 340 44.81 25.84 6.91
C GLU A 340 43.93 26.30 5.74
N LYS A 341 44.30 27.42 5.10
CA LYS A 341 43.61 27.94 3.91
C LYS A 341 43.72 27.00 2.70
N LEU A 342 44.88 26.36 2.49
CA LEU A 342 45.05 25.38 1.42
C LEU A 342 44.18 24.15 1.66
N LYS A 343 44.18 23.65 2.91
CA LYS A 343 43.39 22.48 3.30
C LYS A 343 41.88 22.73 3.18
N ALA A 344 41.40 23.87 3.65
CA ALA A 344 39.99 24.26 3.49
C ALA A 344 39.59 24.41 2.01
N LYS A 345 40.54 24.81 1.14
CA LYS A 345 40.30 24.90 -0.30
C LYS A 345 40.20 23.51 -0.94
N GLU A 346 41.08 22.57 -0.59
CA GLU A 346 41.01 21.17 -1.05
C GLU A 346 39.71 20.50 -0.59
N GLU A 347 39.33 20.65 0.68
CA GLU A 347 38.06 20.10 1.22
C GLU A 347 36.83 20.70 0.52
N ALA A 348 36.87 21.98 0.15
CA ALA A 348 35.80 22.61 -0.64
C ALA A 348 35.74 22.09 -2.09
N GLU A 349 36.89 21.87 -2.74
CA GLU A 349 36.96 21.29 -4.09
C GLU A 349 36.44 19.84 -4.10
N ASP A 350 36.81 19.02 -3.12
CA ASP A 350 36.32 17.64 -2.96
C ASP A 350 34.80 17.60 -2.78
N LEU A 351 34.25 18.46 -1.91
CA LEU A 351 32.78 18.54 -1.72
C LEU A 351 32.06 18.99 -3.01
N THR A 352 32.67 19.90 -3.77
CA THR A 352 32.09 20.37 -5.04
C THR A 352 32.06 19.25 -6.08
N GLN A 353 33.10 18.41 -6.10
CA GLN A 353 33.18 17.23 -6.97
C GLN A 353 32.13 16.18 -6.59
N GLU A 354 31.98 15.85 -5.31
CA GLU A 354 30.93 14.91 -4.85
C GLU A 354 29.52 15.41 -5.19
N MET A 355 29.27 16.71 -5.02
CA MET A 355 28.01 17.34 -5.41
C MET A 355 27.77 17.30 -6.92
N ALA A 356 28.81 17.42 -7.74
CA ALA A 356 28.70 17.31 -9.19
C ALA A 356 28.40 15.87 -9.64
N GLU A 357 29.07 14.88 -9.03
CA GLU A 357 28.81 13.45 -9.29
C GLU A 357 27.38 13.05 -8.90
N LEU A 358 26.88 13.55 -7.76
CA LEU A 358 25.51 13.32 -7.35
C LEU A 358 24.51 13.95 -8.32
N ARG A 359 24.76 15.18 -8.77
CA ARG A 359 23.93 15.86 -9.79
C ARG A 359 23.89 15.06 -11.08
N TYR A 360 25.05 14.61 -11.58
CA TYR A 360 25.12 13.79 -12.80
C TYR A 360 24.32 12.49 -12.66
N LYS A 361 24.45 11.80 -11.52
CA LYS A 361 23.71 10.56 -11.25
C LYS A 361 22.19 10.80 -11.19
N MET A 362 21.76 11.89 -10.56
CA MET A 362 20.34 12.27 -10.51
C MET A 362 19.81 12.59 -11.92
N THR A 363 20.59 13.32 -12.73
CA THR A 363 20.23 13.62 -14.12
C THR A 363 20.09 12.36 -14.97
N CYS A 364 21.01 11.39 -14.85
CA CYS A 364 20.89 10.11 -15.56
C CYS A 364 19.61 9.36 -15.19
N LEU A 365 19.26 9.29 -13.89
CA LEU A 365 18.02 8.65 -13.44
C LEU A 365 16.77 9.36 -13.97
N LEU A 366 16.79 10.70 -14.03
CA LEU A 366 15.70 11.48 -14.61
C LEU A 366 15.56 11.26 -16.12
N ASP A 367 16.66 11.13 -16.85
CA ASP A 367 16.65 10.82 -18.28
C ASP A 367 16.15 9.40 -18.55
N GLU A 368 16.53 8.42 -17.72
CA GLU A 368 15.99 7.05 -17.78
C GLU A 368 14.47 7.03 -17.55
N GLU A 369 13.98 7.77 -16.55
CA GLU A 369 12.56 7.90 -16.25
C GLU A 369 11.80 8.61 -17.38
N ARG A 370 12.39 9.64 -17.98
CA ARG A 370 11.82 10.32 -19.15
C ARG A 370 11.70 9.37 -20.34
N ASN A 371 12.74 8.58 -20.63
CA ASN A 371 12.71 7.60 -21.70
C ASN A 371 11.66 6.52 -21.44
N ARG A 372 11.55 6.04 -20.20
CA ARG A 372 10.50 5.08 -19.80
C ARG A 372 9.11 5.63 -20.05
N ARG A 373 8.83 6.89 -19.70
CA ARG A 373 7.54 7.55 -19.95
C ARG A 373 7.23 7.66 -21.44
N VAL A 374 8.20 8.04 -22.26
CA VAL A 374 8.03 8.08 -23.73
C VAL A 374 7.70 6.69 -24.29
N CYS A 375 8.36 5.63 -23.82
CA CYS A 375 8.03 4.27 -24.26
C CYS A 375 6.59 3.86 -23.89
N ILE A 376 6.13 4.21 -22.68
CA ILE A 376 4.77 3.91 -22.22
C ILE A 376 3.74 4.70 -23.04
N GLU A 377 3.99 5.98 -23.27
CA GLU A 377 3.12 6.85 -24.08
C GLU A 377 3.05 6.39 -25.54
N GLN A 378 4.18 5.97 -26.12
CA GLN A 378 4.18 5.45 -27.48
C GLN A 378 3.40 4.12 -27.58
N ALA A 379 3.53 3.24 -26.59
CA ALA A 379 2.77 1.99 -26.53
C ALA A 379 1.26 2.26 -26.38
N SER A 380 0.87 3.25 -25.57
CA SER A 380 -0.54 3.61 -25.39
C SER A 380 -1.13 4.22 -26.67
N LEU A 381 -0.41 5.12 -27.33
CA LEU A 381 -0.81 5.69 -28.62
C LEU A 381 -0.95 4.63 -29.71
N GLN A 382 -0.01 3.68 -29.78
CA GLN A 382 -0.09 2.55 -30.72
C GLN A 382 -1.34 1.70 -30.46
N ARG A 383 -1.65 1.43 -29.19
CA ARG A 383 -2.84 0.68 -28.81
C ARG A 383 -4.14 1.42 -29.17
N ILE A 384 -4.18 2.73 -28.96
CA ILE A 384 -5.33 3.57 -29.36
C ILE A 384 -5.50 3.51 -30.88
N ALA A 385 -4.43 3.66 -31.66
CA ALA A 385 -4.48 3.57 -33.12
C ALA A 385 -4.97 2.19 -33.61
N GLU A 386 -4.55 1.10 -32.97
CA GLU A 386 -5.05 -0.24 -33.25
C GLU A 386 -6.56 -0.37 -33.01
N LEU A 387 -7.04 0.16 -31.87
CA LEU A 387 -8.46 0.15 -31.51
C LEU A 387 -9.28 1.00 -32.48
N GLU A 388 -8.83 2.21 -32.83
CA GLU A 388 -9.47 3.04 -33.84
C GLU A 388 -9.52 2.37 -35.21
N ALA A 389 -8.48 1.64 -35.60
CA ALA A 389 -8.45 0.88 -36.85
C ALA A 389 -9.36 -0.36 -36.82
N GLN A 390 -9.61 -0.96 -35.65
CA GLN A 390 -10.61 -2.02 -35.48
C GLN A 390 -12.02 -1.45 -35.62
N ILE A 391 -12.32 -0.35 -34.93
CA ILE A 391 -13.61 0.36 -35.01
C ILE A 391 -13.91 0.76 -36.47
N LYS A 392 -12.94 1.35 -37.19
CA LYS A 392 -13.11 1.71 -38.61
C LYS A 392 -13.35 0.50 -39.52
N ARG A 393 -12.81 -0.68 -39.20
CA ARG A 393 -13.03 -1.92 -39.98
C ARG A 393 -14.39 -2.52 -39.71
N GLU A 394 -14.87 -2.45 -38.48
CA GLU A 394 -16.23 -2.88 -38.13
C GLU A 394 -17.28 -2.00 -38.82
N ILE A 395 -17.05 -0.68 -38.88
CA ILE A 395 -17.93 0.26 -39.59
C ILE A 395 -17.92 0.03 -41.12
N LYS A 396 -16.82 -0.48 -41.69
CA LYS A 396 -16.66 -0.69 -43.14
C LYS A 396 -17.06 -2.08 -43.64
N LYS A 397 -17.57 -2.98 -42.80
CA LYS A 397 -17.97 -4.33 -43.21
C LYS A 397 -19.35 -4.25 -43.90
N PRO A 398 -19.48 -4.48 -45.22
CA PRO A 398 -20.78 -4.41 -45.88
C PRO A 398 -21.50 -5.77 -45.75
N SER A 399 -22.71 -5.77 -45.21
CA SER A 399 -23.68 -6.83 -45.49
C SER A 399 -24.23 -6.61 -46.90
N SER A 400 -23.97 -7.56 -47.79
CA SER A 400 -24.51 -7.58 -49.16
C SER A 400 -25.96 -8.04 -49.15
N THR A 401 -26.91 -7.20 -49.55
CA THR A 401 -28.16 -7.56 -50.26
C THR A 401 -28.69 -6.32 -51.00
N GLU A 402 -28.92 -6.45 -52.31
CA GLU A 402 -29.34 -5.40 -53.26
C GLU A 402 -30.86 -5.10 -53.23
N MET A 403 -31.23 -3.81 -53.30
CA MET A 403 -32.14 -3.14 -54.28
C MET A 403 -32.74 -1.81 -53.73
N LEU A 404 -32.78 -0.79 -54.60
CA LEU A 404 -32.98 0.67 -54.47
C LEU A 404 -34.47 1.16 -54.39
N PRO A 405 -34.82 2.48 -54.50
CA PRO A 405 -34.39 3.72 -53.81
C PRO A 405 -35.56 4.70 -53.44
N LEU A 406 -35.25 5.85 -52.81
CA LEU A 406 -35.85 7.21 -52.88
C LEU A 406 -35.49 7.98 -51.58
N SER A 407 -35.17 9.28 -51.46
CA SER A 407 -34.87 10.42 -52.33
C SER A 407 -34.62 11.63 -51.38
N GLY A 408 -33.61 12.48 -51.65
CA GLY A 408 -33.48 13.87 -51.15
C GLY A 408 -32.92 14.01 -49.73
N ILE A 409 -31.97 14.89 -49.41
CA ILE A 409 -31.73 16.26 -49.89
C ILE A 409 -30.22 16.58 -49.89
N SER A 410 -29.86 17.41 -50.86
CA SER A 410 -28.54 17.85 -51.30
C SER A 410 -27.76 18.74 -50.32
N MET A 411 -26.45 18.56 -50.42
CA MET A 411 -25.28 19.38 -50.06
C MET A 411 -25.45 20.90 -49.86
N ALA A 412 -24.67 21.43 -48.92
CA ALA A 412 -23.72 22.52 -49.21
C ALA A 412 -22.53 22.50 -48.23
N ALA A 413 -21.34 22.25 -48.76
CA ALA A 413 -20.06 22.46 -48.09
C ALA A 413 -19.62 23.92 -48.21
N LYS A 414 -18.98 24.47 -47.17
CA LYS A 414 -18.00 25.55 -47.29
C LYS A 414 -16.92 25.39 -46.21
N ASN A 415 -15.68 25.34 -46.68
CA ASN A 415 -14.43 25.21 -45.92
C ASN A 415 -13.89 26.57 -45.45
N PHE A 416 -12.81 26.47 -44.65
CA PHE A 416 -11.81 27.45 -44.18
C PHE A 416 -12.13 28.08 -42.81
N SER A 417 -11.33 27.98 -41.72
CA SER A 417 -9.87 27.90 -41.45
C SER A 417 -9.34 29.21 -40.83
N LEU A 418 -9.00 29.13 -39.53
CA LEU A 418 -7.93 29.80 -38.76
C LEU A 418 -8.00 31.31 -38.41
N ASN A 419 -8.27 31.56 -37.10
CA ASN A 419 -7.58 32.44 -36.08
C ASN A 419 -7.46 33.97 -36.33
N PRO A 420 -6.95 34.84 -35.38
CA PRO A 420 -6.95 34.93 -33.89
C PRO A 420 -7.13 36.38 -33.28
N PHE A 421 -7.43 36.48 -31.97
CA PHE A 421 -7.19 37.58 -30.96
C PHE A 421 -7.77 39.03 -31.06
N ASP A 422 -7.92 39.62 -29.85
CA ASP A 422 -8.17 41.02 -29.38
C ASP A 422 -9.63 41.52 -29.28
N ASP A 423 -10.15 41.72 -28.05
CA ASP A 423 -10.09 42.95 -27.20
C ASP A 423 -11.16 43.97 -27.65
N THR A 424 -12.02 44.63 -26.86
CA THR A 424 -12.08 45.01 -25.44
C THR A 424 -13.52 45.49 -25.16
N ASP A 425 -13.94 45.32 -23.91
CA ASP A 425 -14.70 46.20 -23.00
C ASP A 425 -15.88 47.07 -23.49
N ASP A 426 -17.03 46.93 -22.81
CA ASP A 426 -17.75 48.09 -22.28
C ASP A 426 -18.39 47.75 -20.92
N GLU A 427 -17.89 48.44 -19.89
CA GLU A 427 -18.27 48.38 -18.49
C GLU A 427 -19.69 48.89 -18.22
N LYS A 428 -20.32 48.34 -17.17
CA LYS A 428 -21.02 49.17 -16.17
C LYS A 428 -21.07 48.48 -14.81
N GLU A 429 -20.21 48.95 -13.91
CA GLU A 429 -20.26 48.68 -12.49
C GLU A 429 -21.56 49.18 -11.85
N ALA A 430 -22.09 48.41 -10.91
CA ALA A 430 -22.53 48.91 -9.62
C ALA A 430 -22.38 47.81 -8.56
N ALA A 431 -21.47 48.02 -7.62
CA ALA A 431 -21.19 47.16 -6.48
C ALA A 431 -22.37 47.06 -5.49
N LYS A 432 -22.56 45.86 -4.89
CA LYS A 432 -22.59 45.64 -3.42
C LYS A 432 -22.83 44.17 -3.06
N ASN A 433 -21.95 43.65 -2.21
CA ASN A 433 -22.03 42.35 -1.53
C ASN A 433 -23.22 42.26 -0.56
N PHE A 434 -23.80 41.06 -0.38
CA PHE A 434 -23.78 40.30 0.88
C PHE A 434 -24.38 38.89 0.70
N SER A 435 -23.68 37.92 1.31
CA SER A 435 -24.00 36.52 1.58
C SER A 435 -25.41 36.27 2.10
N LEU A 436 -26.00 35.10 1.81
CA LEU A 436 -26.77 34.24 2.75
C LEU A 436 -27.04 32.84 2.15
N ASN A 437 -26.78 31.81 2.96
CA ASN A 437 -27.21 30.42 2.77
C ASN A 437 -28.75 30.30 2.77
N PRO A 438 -29.31 29.26 2.14
CA PRO A 438 -30.65 28.78 2.45
C PRO A 438 -30.65 27.28 2.81
N PHE A 439 -30.75 26.99 4.11
CA PHE A 439 -31.45 25.84 4.65
C PHE A 439 -32.58 26.38 5.55
N ASP A 440 -33.64 25.57 5.70
CA ASP A 440 -34.89 25.74 6.48
C ASP A 440 -36.02 26.48 5.70
N ASP A 441 -37.24 25.95 5.51
CA ASP A 441 -38.10 25.17 6.42
C ASP A 441 -39.02 24.12 5.70
N ASP A 442 -39.22 23.01 6.41
CA ASP A 442 -40.45 22.24 6.72
C ASP A 442 -41.31 21.49 5.66
N ASP A 443 -41.29 20.16 5.86
CA ASP A 443 -42.40 19.18 5.91
C ASP A 443 -43.49 19.14 4.82
N ASP A 444 -43.46 18.08 4.02
CA ASP A 444 -44.62 17.19 3.86
C ASP A 444 -44.19 15.80 3.36
N ASP A 445 -44.65 14.77 4.07
CA ASP A 445 -44.43 13.34 3.85
C ASP A 445 -44.63 12.89 2.39
N LYS A 446 -43.63 12.18 1.82
CA LYS A 446 -43.82 11.01 0.93
C LYS A 446 -42.50 10.36 0.51
N GLU A 447 -42.41 9.06 0.83
CA GLU A 447 -41.62 7.99 0.19
C GLU A 447 -40.70 8.39 -0.97
N VAL A 448 -39.38 8.33 -0.76
CA VAL A 448 -38.40 8.23 -1.86
C VAL A 448 -37.33 7.19 -1.51
N GLU A 449 -37.75 5.93 -1.41
CA GLU A 449 -36.86 4.78 -1.52
C GLU A 449 -36.75 4.38 -3.00
N LYS A 450 -36.06 5.19 -3.83
CA LYS A 450 -35.76 4.84 -5.24
C LYS A 450 -34.48 5.48 -5.74
N THR A 451 -33.34 4.96 -5.31
CA THR A 451 -32.11 4.99 -6.12
C THR A 451 -31.23 3.85 -5.65
N PHE A 452 -30.85 2.96 -6.58
CA PHE A 452 -30.10 1.70 -6.42
C PHE A 452 -30.90 0.38 -6.42
N THR A 453 -31.94 0.30 -7.25
CA THR A 453 -32.35 -0.97 -7.87
C THR A 453 -32.71 -0.74 -9.34
N SER A 454 -31.72 -0.77 -10.22
CA SER A 454 -31.97 -0.83 -11.66
C SER A 454 -30.90 -1.67 -12.35
N SER A 455 -31.10 -2.99 -12.28
CA SER A 455 -30.89 -3.93 -13.39
C SER A 455 -31.28 -5.33 -12.93
N LEU A 456 -32.59 -5.53 -12.70
CA LEU A 456 -33.30 -6.81 -12.73
C LEU A 456 -34.78 -6.49 -12.51
N LYS A 457 -35.39 -5.83 -13.49
CA LYS A 457 -36.84 -5.77 -13.62
C LYS A 457 -37.20 -6.63 -14.82
N PHE A 458 -37.69 -7.84 -14.55
CA PHE A 458 -38.60 -8.52 -15.46
C PHE A 458 -39.80 -7.59 -15.64
N SER A 459 -39.79 -6.87 -16.75
CA SER A 459 -40.90 -6.03 -17.18
C SER A 459 -42.11 -6.91 -17.47
N ASP A 460 -43.19 -6.59 -16.77
CA ASP A 460 -44.59 -6.78 -17.10
C ASP A 460 -44.90 -7.63 -18.33
N ALA A 461 -45.71 -8.67 -18.07
CA ALA A 461 -46.56 -9.31 -19.05
C ALA A 461 -47.45 -8.25 -19.73
N LYS A 462 -46.95 -7.70 -20.83
CA LYS A 462 -47.74 -7.00 -21.82
C LYS A 462 -47.37 -7.59 -23.17
N GLU A 463 -48.31 -8.38 -23.67
CA GLU A 463 -48.51 -8.79 -25.06
C GLU A 463 -47.86 -7.82 -26.06
N ASN A 464 -46.58 -8.05 -26.32
CA ASN A 464 -45.87 -7.55 -27.49
C ASN A 464 -45.55 -8.81 -28.27
N HIS A 465 -46.00 -8.88 -29.52
CA HIS A 465 -45.55 -9.90 -30.45
C HIS A 465 -44.07 -9.66 -30.77
N GLN A 466 -43.19 -9.97 -29.81
CA GLN A 466 -41.76 -10.12 -30.03
C GLN A 466 -41.61 -11.28 -31.00
N THR A 467 -40.99 -11.00 -32.14
CA THR A 467 -40.79 -12.04 -33.14
C THR A 467 -39.80 -13.06 -32.58
N VAL A 468 -39.99 -14.35 -32.87
CA VAL A 468 -39.12 -15.44 -32.40
C VAL A 468 -37.64 -15.14 -32.72
N GLN A 469 -37.38 -14.45 -33.84
CA GLN A 469 -36.06 -14.06 -34.29
C GLN A 469 -35.37 -13.01 -33.39
N GLU A 470 -36.12 -12.08 -32.79
CA GLU A 470 -35.56 -11.09 -31.84
C GLU A 470 -35.15 -11.77 -30.53
N LEU A 471 -35.96 -12.72 -30.05
CA LEU A 471 -35.65 -13.52 -28.87
C LEU A 471 -34.43 -14.42 -29.10
N GLU A 472 -34.33 -15.03 -30.28
CA GLU A 472 -33.17 -15.81 -30.70
C GLU A 472 -31.88 -14.95 -30.75
N SER A 473 -31.96 -13.74 -31.31
CA SER A 473 -30.82 -12.81 -31.33
C SER A 473 -30.42 -12.35 -29.93
N TYR A 474 -31.39 -12.09 -29.06
CA TYR A 474 -31.13 -11.70 -27.67
C TYR A 474 -30.46 -12.82 -26.88
N ALA A 475 -30.94 -14.06 -27.00
CA ALA A 475 -30.35 -15.22 -26.31
C ALA A 475 -28.90 -15.47 -26.72
N VAL A 476 -28.59 -15.31 -28.02
CA VAL A 476 -27.21 -15.39 -28.52
C VAL A 476 -26.35 -14.26 -27.97
N TYR A 477 -26.82 -13.02 -28.03
CA TYR A 477 -26.10 -11.86 -27.52
C TYR A 477 -25.79 -12.01 -26.02
N GLU A 478 -26.79 -12.36 -25.21
CA GLU A 478 -26.62 -12.55 -23.77
C GLU A 478 -25.65 -13.69 -23.46
N SER A 479 -25.68 -14.78 -24.24
CA SER A 479 -24.71 -15.88 -24.11
C SER A 479 -23.27 -15.45 -24.46
N GLU A 480 -23.09 -14.56 -25.45
CA GLU A 480 -21.77 -14.04 -25.79
C GLU A 480 -21.23 -13.07 -24.72
N GLU A 481 -22.09 -12.21 -24.17
CA GLU A 481 -21.73 -11.28 -23.09
C GLU A 481 -21.37 -12.02 -21.79
N THR A 482 -22.14 -13.06 -21.44
CA THR A 482 -21.83 -13.92 -20.29
C THR A 482 -20.49 -14.64 -20.47
N THR A 483 -20.17 -15.16 -21.66
CA THR A 483 -18.84 -15.74 -21.91
C THR A 483 -17.70 -14.73 -21.81
N LYS A 484 -17.89 -13.51 -22.32
CA LYS A 484 -16.88 -12.44 -22.17
C LYS A 484 -16.63 -12.14 -20.70
N THR A 485 -17.69 -12.08 -19.91
CA THR A 485 -17.63 -11.83 -18.46
C THR A 485 -16.87 -12.96 -17.75
N VAL A 486 -17.23 -14.22 -18.01
CA VAL A 486 -16.56 -15.40 -17.41
C VAL A 486 -15.08 -15.46 -17.81
N LYS A 487 -14.73 -15.12 -19.05
CA LYS A 487 -13.32 -15.00 -19.48
C LYS A 487 -12.59 -13.87 -18.77
N GLY A 488 -13.27 -12.75 -18.50
CA GLY A 488 -12.76 -11.67 -17.67
C GLY A 488 -12.41 -12.16 -16.26
N CYS A 489 -13.32 -12.91 -15.61
CA CYS A 489 -13.08 -13.51 -14.30
C CYS A 489 -11.87 -14.46 -14.30
N LEU A 490 -11.75 -15.31 -15.33
CA LEU A 490 -10.59 -16.20 -15.48
C LEU A 490 -9.27 -15.41 -15.55
N LYS A 491 -9.23 -14.35 -16.36
CA LYS A 491 -8.04 -13.50 -16.48
C LYS A 491 -7.65 -12.84 -15.16
N VAL A 492 -8.63 -12.31 -14.42
CA VAL A 492 -8.38 -11.69 -13.10
C VAL A 492 -7.84 -12.73 -12.12
N ALA A 493 -8.42 -13.94 -12.10
CA ALA A 493 -7.93 -15.01 -11.24
C ALA A 493 -6.49 -15.44 -11.60
N GLU A 494 -6.10 -15.42 -12.89
CA GLU A 494 -4.73 -15.71 -13.32
C GLU A 494 -3.73 -14.64 -12.86
N GLU A 495 -4.12 -13.37 -12.92
CA GLU A 495 -3.34 -12.25 -12.40
C GLU A 495 -3.14 -12.38 -10.88
N ILE A 496 -4.19 -12.70 -10.12
CA ILE A 496 -4.10 -12.97 -8.68
C ILE A 496 -3.16 -14.15 -8.40
N ARG A 497 -3.20 -15.22 -9.21
CA ARG A 497 -2.30 -16.37 -9.02
C ARG A 497 -0.83 -15.96 -9.22
N CYS A 498 -0.55 -15.13 -10.21
CA CYS A 498 0.79 -14.61 -10.46
C CYS A 498 1.31 -13.80 -9.27
N ASP A 499 0.48 -12.91 -8.72
CA ASP A 499 0.87 -12.06 -7.59
C ASP A 499 0.94 -12.81 -6.26
N ALA A 500 0.05 -13.78 -6.03
CA ALA A 500 0.14 -14.71 -4.90
C ALA A 500 1.45 -15.51 -4.93
N THR A 501 1.89 -15.95 -6.12
CA THR A 501 3.17 -16.66 -6.29
C THR A 501 4.36 -15.77 -5.90
N LYS A 502 4.38 -14.51 -6.36
CA LYS A 502 5.43 -13.53 -5.96
C LYS A 502 5.41 -13.30 -4.46
N THR A 503 4.23 -13.14 -3.88
CA THR A 503 4.05 -12.91 -2.43
C THR A 503 4.57 -14.09 -1.62
N LEU A 504 4.29 -15.33 -2.04
CA LEU A 504 4.79 -16.52 -1.37
C LEU A 504 6.32 -16.63 -1.42
N VAL A 505 6.95 -16.21 -2.53
CA VAL A 505 8.42 -16.13 -2.62
C VAL A 505 8.97 -15.10 -1.64
N MET A 506 8.36 -13.91 -1.58
CA MET A 506 8.76 -12.85 -0.65
C MET A 506 8.62 -13.28 0.82
N LEU A 507 7.53 -13.95 1.19
CA LEU A 507 7.34 -14.50 2.54
C LEU A 507 8.47 -15.47 2.88
N ASN A 508 8.82 -16.40 1.98
CA ASN A 508 9.92 -17.33 2.25
C ASN A 508 11.28 -16.60 2.42
N GLU A 509 11.54 -15.53 1.67
CA GLU A 509 12.73 -14.70 1.85
C GLU A 509 12.73 -13.96 3.20
N GLN A 510 11.58 -13.42 3.61
CA GLN A 510 11.38 -12.76 4.91
C GLN A 510 11.57 -13.74 6.07
N ARG A 511 11.02 -14.95 5.99
CA ARG A 511 11.25 -16.04 6.95
C ARG A 511 12.74 -16.33 7.15
N ASP A 512 13.49 -16.43 6.05
CA ASP A 512 14.93 -16.66 6.11
C ASP A 512 15.66 -15.46 6.73
N GLN A 513 15.20 -14.23 6.47
CA GLN A 513 15.74 -13.02 7.11
C GLN A 513 15.49 -13.01 8.62
N ILE A 514 14.28 -13.32 9.08
CA ILE A 514 13.94 -13.45 10.52
C ILE A 514 14.85 -14.49 11.17
N THR A 515 15.05 -15.63 10.50
CA THR A 515 15.95 -16.69 10.99
C THR A 515 17.40 -16.20 11.11
N ARG A 516 17.92 -15.45 10.13
CA ARG A 516 19.26 -14.85 10.20
C ARG A 516 19.37 -13.83 11.35
N THR A 517 18.33 -13.05 11.60
CA THR A 517 18.30 -12.07 12.70
C THR A 517 18.33 -12.74 14.07
N HIS A 518 17.59 -13.85 14.23
CA HIS A 518 17.69 -14.70 15.43
C HIS A 518 19.11 -15.19 15.69
N HIS A 519 19.82 -15.69 14.66
CA HIS A 519 21.21 -16.12 14.82
C HIS A 519 22.12 -14.96 15.27
N LYS A 520 21.95 -13.75 14.70
CA LYS A 520 22.68 -12.57 15.15
C LYS A 520 22.38 -12.21 16.60
N ALA A 521 21.14 -12.35 17.06
CA ALA A 521 20.78 -12.12 18.46
C ALA A 521 21.50 -13.12 19.40
N VAL A 522 21.57 -14.40 19.01
CA VAL A 522 22.34 -15.43 19.73
C VAL A 522 23.83 -15.09 19.77
N ASP A 523 24.42 -14.63 18.66
CA ASP A 523 25.83 -14.22 18.61
C ASP A 523 26.10 -13.03 19.54
N ILE A 524 25.21 -12.03 19.53
CA ILE A 524 25.27 -10.89 20.45
C ILE A 524 25.19 -11.36 21.90
N ASP A 525 24.33 -12.32 22.23
CA ASP A 525 24.27 -12.90 23.58
C ASP A 525 25.61 -13.52 23.99
N HIS A 526 26.22 -14.28 23.08
CA HIS A 526 27.50 -14.92 23.34
C HIS A 526 28.59 -13.88 23.65
N HIS A 527 28.68 -12.84 22.81
CA HIS A 527 29.62 -11.73 22.99
C HIS A 527 29.34 -10.92 24.26
N LEU A 528 28.07 -10.61 24.51
CA LEU A 528 27.64 -9.88 25.69
C LEU A 528 27.94 -10.67 26.97
N SER A 529 27.65 -11.97 26.98
CA SER A 529 27.97 -12.87 28.09
C SER A 529 29.48 -12.90 28.39
N ARG A 530 30.33 -12.85 27.36
CA ARG A 530 31.79 -12.75 27.52
C ARG A 530 32.19 -11.39 28.09
N GLY A 531 31.62 -10.30 27.59
CA GLY A 531 31.84 -8.94 28.08
C GLY A 531 31.42 -8.75 29.54
N GLU A 532 30.24 -9.26 29.91
CA GLU A 532 29.72 -9.23 31.28
C GLU A 532 30.65 -9.96 32.26
N LYS A 533 31.20 -11.12 31.87
CA LYS A 533 32.20 -11.85 32.67
C LYS A 533 33.47 -11.02 32.89
N LEU A 534 33.95 -10.30 31.86
CA LEU A 534 35.11 -9.42 31.97
C LEU A 534 34.84 -8.24 32.91
N LEU A 535 33.69 -7.56 32.75
CA LEU A 535 33.27 -6.47 33.63
C LEU A 535 33.07 -6.94 35.09
N GLY A 536 32.61 -8.17 35.27
CA GLY A 536 32.52 -8.82 36.58
C GLY A 536 33.89 -9.03 37.24
N ARG A 537 34.89 -9.51 36.48
CA ARG A 537 36.27 -9.72 36.95
C ARG A 537 36.98 -8.41 37.30
N LEU A 538 36.78 -7.35 36.51
CA LEU A 538 37.34 -6.02 36.80
C LEU A 538 36.83 -5.45 38.12
N GLY A 539 35.67 -5.88 38.61
CA GLY A 539 35.13 -5.48 39.91
C GLY A 539 35.96 -5.91 41.14
N GLY A 540 36.88 -6.88 40.99
CA GLY A 540 37.76 -7.32 42.09
C GLY A 540 38.82 -6.29 42.50
N ILE A 541 39.23 -5.42 41.57
CA ILE A 541 40.17 -4.31 41.82
C ILE A 541 39.42 -3.09 42.40
N PHE A 542 38.08 -3.05 42.23
CA PHE A 542 37.21 -1.92 42.59
C PHE A 542 36.03 -2.35 43.48
N SER A 543 36.32 -2.89 44.67
CA SER A 543 35.47 -3.11 45.87
C SER A 543 34.00 -3.61 45.76
N ARG A 544 33.45 -3.90 44.58
CA ARG A 544 32.09 -4.44 44.39
C ARG A 544 32.03 -5.37 43.19
N THR A 545 31.92 -6.67 43.45
CA THR A 545 31.66 -7.70 42.44
C THR A 545 30.25 -7.54 41.87
N TRP A 546 30.14 -7.25 40.57
CA TRP A 546 28.84 -7.17 39.87
C TRP A 546 28.53 -8.53 39.23
N LYS A 547 27.30 -9.01 39.42
CA LYS A 547 26.77 -10.19 38.72
C LYS A 547 25.67 -9.74 37.76
N PRO A 548 25.77 -10.07 36.45
CA PRO A 548 24.71 -9.76 35.50
C PRO A 548 23.43 -10.50 35.89
N LYS A 549 22.30 -9.81 35.83
CA LYS A 549 20.99 -10.45 35.98
C LYS A 549 20.52 -10.90 34.59
N LYS A 550 20.38 -12.21 34.41
CA LYS A 550 19.74 -12.81 33.23
C LYS A 550 18.33 -13.20 33.61
N THR A 551 17.33 -12.58 33.00
CA THR A 551 15.92 -12.88 33.30
C THR A 551 15.38 -14.01 32.42
N ARG A 552 16.01 -14.22 31.25
CA ARG A 552 15.69 -15.28 30.29
C ARG A 552 16.94 -15.74 29.53
N SER A 553 16.97 -16.99 29.07
CA SER A 553 17.96 -17.48 28.11
C SER A 553 17.51 -17.19 26.69
N ILE A 554 18.41 -16.61 25.89
CA ILE A 554 18.15 -16.34 24.47
C ILE A 554 18.13 -17.68 23.74
N THR A 555 16.97 -18.01 23.18
CA THR A 555 16.66 -19.37 22.71
C THR A 555 16.93 -19.52 21.21
N GLY A 556 17.04 -18.40 20.49
CA GLY A 556 17.37 -18.41 19.06
C GLY A 556 16.18 -18.81 18.19
N PRO A 557 16.40 -19.15 16.90
CA PRO A 557 15.31 -19.37 15.97
C PRO A 557 14.47 -20.57 16.42
N VAL A 558 13.18 -20.35 16.65
CA VAL A 558 12.22 -21.41 16.91
C VAL A 558 12.02 -22.20 15.62
N ILE A 559 12.80 -23.27 15.46
CA ILE A 559 12.54 -24.26 14.41
C ILE A 559 11.38 -25.11 14.94
N THR A 560 10.14 -24.60 14.80
CA THR A 560 8.94 -25.42 15.00
C THR A 560 9.06 -26.61 14.05
N LYS A 561 9.34 -27.78 14.62
CA LYS A 561 9.43 -29.05 13.91
C LYS A 561 8.00 -29.55 13.70
N GLY A 562 7.26 -28.83 12.86
CA GLY A 562 5.90 -29.13 12.43
C GLY A 562 5.75 -28.71 10.98
N ASP A 563 5.64 -29.71 10.10
CA ASP A 563 5.37 -29.63 8.67
C ASP A 563 6.02 -28.49 7.89
N SER A 564 7.28 -28.73 7.49
CA SER A 564 8.02 -27.86 6.58
C SER A 564 7.22 -27.58 5.27
N PRO A 565 6.91 -26.31 4.95
CA PRO A 565 6.35 -25.91 3.64
C PRO A 565 7.29 -26.24 2.48
N LYS A 566 8.59 -26.39 2.77
CA LYS A 566 9.65 -26.73 1.81
C LYS A 566 9.39 -28.03 1.03
N ARG A 567 8.62 -28.98 1.56
CA ARG A 567 8.31 -30.24 0.85
C ARG A 567 7.13 -30.13 -0.14
N ARG A 568 6.27 -29.12 0.01
CA ARG A 568 5.08 -28.95 -0.83
C ARG A 568 5.37 -28.14 -2.10
N VAL A 569 6.27 -27.15 -2.02
CA VAL A 569 6.69 -26.33 -3.18
C VAL A 569 7.49 -27.13 -4.21
N ILE A 570 8.28 -28.11 -3.77
CA ILE A 570 9.00 -29.02 -4.69
C ILE A 570 8.01 -29.86 -5.52
N ASN A 571 6.82 -30.16 -4.96
CA ASN A 571 5.77 -30.89 -5.67
C ASN A 571 4.99 -30.04 -6.70
N LEU A 572 4.93 -28.72 -6.53
CA LEU A 572 4.32 -27.83 -7.53
C LEU A 572 5.19 -27.76 -8.81
N LYS A 573 6.50 -27.58 -8.66
CA LYS A 573 7.44 -27.58 -9.81
C LYS A 573 7.53 -28.93 -10.53
N THR A 574 7.23 -30.05 -9.87
CA THR A 574 7.22 -31.38 -10.52
C THR A 574 5.86 -31.78 -11.08
N ARG A 575 4.74 -31.23 -10.59
CA ARG A 575 3.40 -31.44 -11.19
C ARG A 575 3.21 -30.67 -12.50
N GLU A 576 3.73 -29.45 -12.57
CA GLU A 576 3.70 -28.63 -13.78
C GLU A 576 4.53 -29.25 -14.92
N LYS A 577 5.56 -30.05 -14.57
CA LYS A 577 6.49 -30.68 -15.52
C LYS A 577 6.10 -32.09 -15.98
N LEU A 578 4.98 -32.64 -15.51
CA LEU A 578 4.53 -34.00 -15.83
C LEU A 578 3.25 -34.08 -16.68
N GLY A 579 2.62 -32.96 -17.06
CA GLY A 579 1.56 -32.95 -18.07
C GLY A 579 0.38 -33.92 -17.80
N LEU A 580 0.03 -34.16 -16.54
CA LEU A 580 -1.05 -35.06 -16.15
C LEU A 580 -2.32 -34.28 -15.86
N ASN A 581 -2.96 -33.79 -16.92
CA ASN A 581 -4.39 -33.48 -16.90
C ASN A 581 -5.14 -34.63 -17.59
N HIS A 582 -6.09 -35.20 -16.87
CA HIS A 582 -6.79 -36.42 -17.24
C HIS A 582 -7.74 -36.22 -18.42
N SER A 583 -7.49 -37.02 -19.46
CA SER A 583 -8.36 -37.49 -20.55
C SER A 583 -9.80 -36.94 -20.61
N LEU A 584 -10.04 -36.09 -21.61
CA LEU A 584 -11.36 -35.83 -22.19
C LEU A 584 -11.95 -37.13 -22.76
N LYS A 585 -13.19 -37.45 -22.38
CA LYS A 585 -14.04 -38.42 -23.09
C LYS A 585 -15.20 -37.67 -23.74
N PRO A 586 -15.40 -37.76 -25.07
CA PRO A 586 -16.58 -37.22 -25.72
C PRO A 586 -17.69 -38.28 -25.72
N LYS A 587 -18.93 -37.90 -25.37
CA LYS A 587 -20.12 -38.70 -25.67
C LYS A 587 -21.19 -37.85 -26.38
N SER A 588 -21.25 -38.13 -27.68
CA SER A 588 -22.29 -37.99 -28.71
C SER A 588 -23.72 -37.51 -28.38
N ARG A 589 -24.14 -36.47 -29.15
CA ARG A 589 -25.34 -36.26 -30.02
C ARG A 589 -26.76 -36.69 -29.59
N THR A 590 -27.70 -35.74 -29.78
CA THR A 590 -29.00 -35.85 -30.50
C THR A 590 -29.43 -34.44 -30.99
N LEU A 591 -29.41 -34.11 -32.30
CA LEU A 591 -30.49 -33.99 -33.32
C LEU A 591 -31.60 -32.92 -33.10
N ALA A 592 -31.46 -31.81 -33.87
CA ALA A 592 -32.38 -30.91 -34.61
C ALA A 592 -33.72 -30.37 -34.04
N GLU A 593 -33.83 -29.03 -33.85
CA GLU A 593 -34.60 -28.08 -34.71
C GLU A 593 -34.70 -26.64 -34.11
N SER A 594 -33.85 -25.73 -34.61
CA SER A 594 -33.96 -24.25 -34.84
C SER A 594 -32.52 -23.81 -35.07
N VAL A 595 -32.11 -23.75 -36.35
CA VAL A 595 -30.79 -24.28 -36.77
C VAL A 595 -29.59 -23.35 -36.50
N ASP A 596 -29.76 -22.05 -36.26
CA ASP A 596 -28.61 -21.15 -36.10
C ASP A 596 -28.45 -20.61 -34.66
N ALA A 597 -29.49 -19.99 -34.10
CA ALA A 597 -29.40 -19.35 -32.79
C ALA A 597 -29.26 -20.36 -31.64
N TYR A 598 -30.10 -21.40 -31.58
CA TYR A 598 -30.02 -22.41 -30.52
C TYR A 598 -28.66 -23.13 -30.55
N HIS A 599 -28.17 -23.48 -31.73
CA HIS A 599 -26.87 -24.15 -31.85
C HIS A 599 -25.72 -23.22 -31.43
N LYS A 600 -25.79 -21.93 -31.78
CA LYS A 600 -24.81 -20.92 -31.37
C LYS A 600 -24.82 -20.68 -29.86
N THR A 601 -25.99 -20.58 -29.23
CA THR A 601 -26.13 -20.51 -27.77
C THR A 601 -25.57 -21.76 -27.09
N GLN A 602 -25.84 -22.97 -27.61
CA GLN A 602 -25.27 -24.20 -27.06
C GLN A 602 -23.75 -24.29 -27.20
N MET A 603 -23.18 -23.81 -28.31
CA MET A 603 -21.72 -23.68 -28.43
C MET A 603 -21.15 -22.68 -27.41
N GLU A 604 -21.86 -21.60 -27.16
CA GLU A 604 -21.42 -20.57 -26.22
C GLU A 604 -21.50 -21.08 -24.78
N ILE A 605 -22.56 -21.81 -24.41
CA ILE A 605 -22.66 -22.53 -23.12
C ILE A 605 -21.51 -23.52 -22.95
N ALA A 606 -21.17 -24.31 -23.98
CA ALA A 606 -20.04 -25.24 -23.89
C ALA A 606 -18.70 -24.51 -23.66
N LYS A 607 -18.51 -23.31 -24.24
CA LYS A 607 -17.34 -22.46 -23.95
C LYS A 607 -17.39 -21.93 -22.52
N GLN A 608 -18.56 -21.54 -22.02
CA GLN A 608 -18.74 -21.10 -20.64
C GLN A 608 -18.35 -22.21 -19.68
N ASP A 609 -18.83 -23.44 -19.89
CA ASP A 609 -18.50 -24.61 -19.07
C ASP A 609 -16.99 -24.89 -19.06
N GLU A 610 -16.32 -24.80 -20.21
CA GLU A 610 -14.87 -24.97 -20.30
C GLU A 610 -14.12 -23.88 -19.50
N VAL A 611 -14.49 -22.61 -19.66
CA VAL A 611 -13.85 -21.49 -18.96
C VAL A 611 -14.15 -21.55 -17.45
N LEU A 612 -15.37 -21.92 -17.06
CA LEU A 612 -15.77 -22.10 -15.66
C LEU A 612 -15.04 -23.28 -15.01
N SER A 613 -14.81 -24.38 -15.72
CA SER A 613 -14.00 -25.49 -15.23
C SER A 613 -12.56 -25.03 -14.97
N ASN A 614 -11.95 -24.32 -15.91
CA ASN A 614 -10.59 -23.76 -15.73
C ASN A 614 -10.53 -22.75 -14.57
N LEU A 615 -11.56 -21.91 -14.44
CA LEU A 615 -11.68 -20.97 -13.33
C LEU A 615 -11.83 -21.71 -11.99
N SER A 616 -12.60 -22.79 -11.93
CA SER A 616 -12.78 -23.60 -10.73
C SER A 616 -11.47 -24.25 -10.28
N ASP A 617 -10.71 -24.83 -11.22
CA ASP A 617 -9.39 -25.41 -10.95
C ASP A 617 -8.42 -24.33 -10.42
N LEU A 618 -8.41 -23.16 -11.07
CA LEU A 618 -7.59 -22.02 -10.68
C LEU A 618 -7.96 -21.45 -9.30
N LEU A 619 -9.25 -21.35 -8.99
CA LEU A 619 -9.73 -20.96 -7.65
C LEU A 619 -9.31 -22.00 -6.59
N GLY A 620 -9.26 -23.28 -6.95
CA GLY A 620 -8.70 -24.34 -6.12
C GLY A 620 -7.21 -24.12 -5.81
N GLU A 621 -6.41 -23.74 -6.82
CA GLU A 621 -5.00 -23.37 -6.63
C GLU A 621 -4.84 -22.11 -5.75
N LEU A 622 -5.63 -21.07 -6.02
CA LEU A 622 -5.65 -19.83 -5.24
C LEU A 622 -5.98 -20.07 -3.77
N LYS A 623 -6.97 -20.94 -3.48
CA LYS A 623 -7.29 -21.35 -2.11
C LYS A 623 -6.10 -22.02 -1.43
N ASN A 624 -5.43 -22.94 -2.12
CA ASN A 624 -4.27 -23.62 -1.55
C ASN A 624 -3.13 -22.64 -1.25
N MET A 625 -2.85 -21.70 -2.15
CA MET A 625 -1.84 -20.66 -1.90
C MET A 625 -2.25 -19.73 -0.77
N ALA A 626 -3.53 -19.36 -0.65
CA ALA A 626 -4.02 -18.53 0.46
C ALA A 626 -3.83 -19.23 1.82
N VAL A 627 -4.11 -20.53 1.90
CA VAL A 627 -3.86 -21.33 3.11
C VAL A 627 -2.35 -21.43 3.40
N ASP A 628 -1.53 -21.70 2.39
CA ASP A 628 -0.07 -21.78 2.53
C ASP A 628 0.52 -20.42 2.98
N MET A 629 0.04 -19.30 2.42
CA MET A 629 0.41 -17.94 2.85
C MET A 629 -0.02 -17.66 4.28
N GLY A 630 -1.26 -18.01 4.66
CA GLY A 630 -1.76 -17.82 6.03
C GLY A 630 -0.92 -18.57 7.06
N THR A 631 -0.61 -19.84 6.80
CA THR A 631 0.25 -20.65 7.69
C THR A 631 1.70 -20.16 7.73
N ALA A 632 2.23 -19.62 6.62
CA ALA A 632 3.55 -19.01 6.59
C ALA A 632 3.61 -17.75 7.46
N ILE A 633 2.64 -16.85 7.31
CA ILE A 633 2.53 -15.60 8.09
C ILE A 633 2.38 -15.91 9.59
N GLU A 634 1.51 -16.84 9.96
CA GLU A 634 1.33 -17.23 11.37
C GLU A 634 2.63 -17.80 11.97
N SER A 635 3.35 -18.64 11.21
CA SER A 635 4.65 -19.16 11.62
C SER A 635 5.72 -18.07 11.73
N GLU A 636 5.70 -17.05 10.87
CA GLU A 636 6.64 -15.93 10.91
C GLU A 636 6.35 -14.98 12.07
N ASN A 637 5.07 -14.67 12.33
CA ASN A 637 4.64 -13.88 13.48
C ASN A 637 5.09 -14.50 14.79
N HIS A 638 4.89 -15.81 14.97
CA HIS A 638 5.39 -16.51 16.15
C HIS A 638 6.92 -16.45 16.27
N GLY A 639 7.63 -16.52 15.14
CA GLY A 639 9.08 -16.32 15.10
C GLY A 639 9.50 -14.90 15.49
N LEU A 640 8.73 -13.89 15.10
CA LEU A 640 8.96 -12.48 15.45
C LEU A 640 8.68 -12.19 16.93
N ASP A 641 7.60 -12.72 17.50
CA ASP A 641 7.30 -12.57 18.93
C ASP A 641 8.46 -13.11 19.78
N HIS A 642 8.96 -14.29 19.41
CA HIS A 642 10.11 -14.88 20.07
C HIS A 642 11.39 -14.04 19.90
N LEU A 643 11.59 -13.45 18.71
CA LEU A 643 12.73 -12.56 18.46
C LEU A 643 12.65 -11.31 19.32
N GLN A 644 11.45 -10.73 19.43
CA GLN A 644 11.20 -9.51 20.18
C GLN A 644 11.55 -9.70 21.65
N ASP A 645 11.16 -10.82 22.23
CA ASP A 645 11.53 -11.18 23.60
C ASP A 645 13.05 -11.31 23.79
N ASP A 646 13.72 -12.03 22.89
CA ASP A 646 15.18 -12.23 22.95
C ASP A 646 15.93 -10.89 22.80
N VAL A 647 15.47 -10.01 21.89
CA VAL A 647 16.03 -8.67 21.69
C VAL A 647 15.76 -7.75 22.89
N ASN A 648 14.58 -7.85 23.52
CA ASN A 648 14.25 -7.09 24.73
C ASN A 648 15.19 -7.44 25.90
N GLU A 649 15.46 -8.73 26.11
CA GLU A 649 16.43 -9.20 27.12
C GLU A 649 17.86 -8.76 26.78
N LEU A 650 18.26 -8.83 25.50
CA LEU A 650 19.56 -8.30 25.06
C LEU A 650 19.69 -6.80 25.36
N ASN A 651 18.69 -6.01 25.01
CA ASN A 651 18.69 -4.56 25.23
C ASN A 651 18.80 -4.24 26.73
N TYR A 652 18.03 -4.94 27.57
CA TYR A 652 18.12 -4.81 29.02
C TYR A 652 19.53 -5.09 29.54
N ARG A 653 20.14 -6.19 29.11
CA ARG A 653 21.50 -6.59 29.54
C ARG A 653 22.59 -5.66 29.02
N VAL A 654 22.50 -5.20 27.78
CA VAL A 654 23.42 -4.20 27.22
C VAL A 654 23.36 -2.90 28.02
N LYS A 655 22.15 -2.41 28.36
CA LYS A 655 21.99 -1.21 29.20
C LYS A 655 22.65 -1.38 30.58
N GLN A 656 22.47 -2.52 31.23
CA GLN A 656 23.13 -2.80 32.52
C GLN A 656 24.66 -2.84 32.40
N SER A 657 25.16 -3.55 31.39
CA SER A 657 26.60 -3.67 31.09
C SER A 657 27.22 -2.28 30.85
N ASN A 658 26.56 -1.44 30.04
CA ASN A 658 26.98 -0.06 29.78
C ASN A 658 26.97 0.81 31.05
N GLN A 659 25.93 0.68 31.88
CA GLN A 659 25.87 1.41 33.16
C GLN A 659 27.01 0.99 34.09
N ARG A 660 27.34 -0.31 34.12
CA ARG A 660 28.47 -0.83 34.90
C ARG A 660 29.80 -0.30 34.36
N ALA A 661 30.02 -0.35 33.05
CA ALA A 661 31.24 0.18 32.42
C ALA A 661 31.44 1.67 32.73
N ARG A 662 30.39 2.50 32.61
CA ARG A 662 30.44 3.93 32.98
C ARG A 662 30.77 4.16 34.45
N ARG A 663 30.29 3.32 35.37
CA ARG A 663 30.64 3.41 36.81
C ARG A 663 32.09 3.05 37.08
N LEU A 664 32.69 2.17 36.27
CA LEU A 664 34.12 1.83 36.37
C LEU A 664 35.01 2.96 35.84
N LEU A 665 34.57 3.73 34.84
CA LEU A 665 35.31 4.87 34.28
C LEU A 665 35.20 6.18 35.09
N ARG A 666 34.19 6.31 35.95
CA ARG A 666 33.96 7.51 36.79
C ARG A 666 34.79 7.54 38.08
N LYS A 667 35.69 6.59 38.26
CA LYS A 667 36.66 6.50 39.36
C LYS A 667 38.05 6.37 38.76
#